data_AF-A0A3D0VKG4-F1
#
_entry.id   AF-A0A3D0VKG4-F1
#
_cell.length_a   1.000
_cell.length_b   1.000
_cell.length_c   1.000
_cell.angle_alpha   90.00
_cell.angle_beta   90.00
_cell.angle_gamma   90.00
#
_symmetry.space_group_name_H-M   'P 1'
#
loop_
_entity.id
_entity.type
_entity.pdbx_description
1 polymer ?
#
loop_
_entity_poly.entity_id
_entity_poly.type
_entity_poly.pdbx_seq_one_letter_code
_entity_poly.pdbx_strand_id
1 'polypeptide(L)'
;MTQGPLNHLDEALFEPGSWRALDASNVAVPGLLAGSLDAALGWVGTRAIATVFGRLRSDFRVVDVDLSGNRGDAVTDLVADWAVKHSRWHLVRPSGGAAGRHHIFIHVDVATLPALREYVAQLRKSFRVNTSSIDVRTAVRPLSAPHRTGATTTVLGGARVLREALRSCPDVPAAKRTGRRSHGDVARVSQRSRPSVSQTAARDGSGSWLRAALPSPVPGGRTLPDVWDEYLTHGTRPVIGGMDHSGSTFELIATKKMVVAGYTPAQAWNAVSAAHPSAMPKACLNQKRWVNNVWNHCVEDLTTFFAEDPTAARSADQASPEVLAIVDAARRRLHVLLWEYPVRRRDTLATVAHAVLDRIERTGVLRVPVPERNLVLDTGIASRPAIRAALRFIDGKLGTLHRDTLNPASPETGSFEFELIPAQGTAVLESSPPRSHAPLPRSSTWLPLPPTARRLWQTLRQNGPSTIAPLCRSAALPERLNTPASPSTLRTGRSSLTALAAAGLALCDDAGTWSATSTVAPEHATAAAEEADRLEEQIDAERQAYRQRQSGTWAAQRRRALAKDHARYKGWWDTLPEEERRKREEHHARAFQRLPLTAQEALKAQIATRRTGAGINEPVRYARWRETLSPDEVLLRTTERAAAFAALPGPLQQATIASWERHRARFGLPAPSRSRIQPPEPGPQPTFVQQALPVPELLATTGV
;
A
#
# COMPACT_ATOMS: atom_id res chain seq x y z
N MET A 1 9.22 -10.51 -35.79
CA MET A 1 8.61 -9.80 -34.65
C MET A 1 9.71 -9.52 -33.65
N THR A 2 10.00 -8.25 -33.38
CA THR A 2 11.01 -7.83 -32.40
C THR A 2 10.59 -8.31 -31.01
N GLN A 3 11.42 -9.13 -30.36
CA GLN A 3 11.15 -9.69 -29.03
C GLN A 3 10.95 -8.54 -28.02
N GLY A 4 9.75 -8.45 -27.45
CA GLY A 4 9.43 -7.44 -26.44
C GLY A 4 10.17 -7.71 -25.12
N PRO A 5 10.36 -6.68 -24.26
CA PRO A 5 11.07 -6.83 -22.99
C PRO A 5 10.45 -7.84 -22.01
N LEU A 6 9.15 -8.15 -22.17
CA LEU A 6 8.43 -9.15 -21.37
C LEU A 6 8.80 -10.60 -21.73
N ASN A 7 9.02 -10.91 -23.02
CA ASN A 7 9.33 -12.27 -23.46
C ASN A 7 10.63 -12.79 -22.84
N HIS A 8 11.64 -11.91 -22.74
CA HIS A 8 12.91 -12.26 -22.13
C HIS A 8 12.81 -12.46 -20.61
N LEU A 9 11.82 -11.84 -19.95
CA LEU A 9 11.57 -12.02 -18.54
C LEU A 9 10.82 -13.34 -18.30
N ASP A 10 9.87 -13.69 -19.18
CA ASP A 10 9.23 -15.00 -19.16
C ASP A 10 10.22 -16.15 -19.41
N GLU A 11 11.16 -16.00 -20.33
CA GLU A 11 12.21 -17.00 -20.55
C GLU A 11 13.10 -17.24 -19.32
N ALA A 12 13.28 -16.21 -18.47
CA ALA A 12 14.03 -16.32 -17.24
C ALA A 12 13.23 -17.00 -16.11
N LEU A 13 11.91 -16.76 -16.04
CA LEU A 13 11.05 -17.24 -14.94
C LEU A 13 10.52 -18.67 -15.13
N PHE A 14 10.32 -19.09 -16.39
CA PHE A 14 9.64 -20.35 -16.69
C PHE A 14 10.59 -21.47 -17.12
N GLU A 15 10.19 -22.72 -16.85
CA GLU A 15 10.88 -23.92 -17.33
C GLU A 15 10.70 -24.05 -18.85
N PRO A 16 11.80 -24.22 -19.63
CA PRO A 16 11.71 -24.45 -21.07
C PRO A 16 10.84 -25.68 -21.39
N GLY A 17 9.97 -25.57 -22.39
CA GLY A 17 9.12 -26.67 -22.83
C GLY A 17 7.93 -27.01 -21.91
N SER A 18 7.67 -26.24 -20.85
CA SER A 18 6.57 -26.48 -19.90
C SER A 18 5.21 -25.87 -20.32
N TRP A 19 5.11 -25.36 -21.55
CA TRP A 19 4.00 -24.54 -22.02
C TRP A 19 2.77 -25.36 -22.43
N ARG A 20 1.62 -25.04 -21.86
CA ARG A 20 0.33 -25.71 -22.11
C ARG A 20 -0.76 -24.71 -22.48
N ALA A 21 -1.76 -25.15 -23.24
CA ALA A 21 -2.88 -24.32 -23.69
C ALA A 21 -4.09 -24.40 -22.75
N LEU A 22 -4.83 -23.30 -22.64
CA LEU A 22 -6.12 -23.19 -21.94
C LEU A 22 -7.20 -22.70 -22.89
N ASP A 23 -8.41 -23.24 -22.74
CA ASP A 23 -9.59 -22.75 -23.43
C ASP A 23 -10.24 -21.55 -22.70
N ALA A 24 -11.34 -21.03 -23.24
CA ALA A 24 -12.09 -19.91 -22.68
C ALA A 24 -12.71 -20.22 -21.30
N SER A 25 -12.98 -21.50 -21.03
CA SER A 25 -13.56 -22.04 -19.79
C SER A 25 -12.51 -22.36 -18.72
N ASN A 26 -11.24 -21.98 -18.95
CA ASN A 26 -10.12 -22.24 -18.04
C ASN A 26 -9.78 -23.73 -17.87
N VAL A 27 -10.08 -24.55 -18.88
CA VAL A 27 -9.73 -25.98 -18.92
C VAL A 27 -8.50 -26.18 -19.79
N ALA A 28 -7.58 -27.05 -19.33
CA ALA A 28 -6.37 -27.37 -20.07
C ALA A 28 -6.72 -28.17 -21.32
N VAL A 29 -6.26 -27.70 -22.49
CA VAL A 29 -6.47 -28.42 -23.75
C VAL A 29 -5.51 -29.62 -23.80
N PRO A 30 -6.00 -30.87 -23.85
CA PRO A 30 -5.15 -32.05 -23.80
C PRO A 30 -4.20 -32.14 -25.01
N GLY A 31 -3.00 -32.68 -24.80
CA GLY A 31 -2.06 -33.03 -25.88
C GLY A 31 -1.25 -31.88 -26.49
N LEU A 32 -1.46 -30.64 -26.05
CA LEU A 32 -0.71 -29.47 -26.52
C LEU A 32 0.40 -29.08 -25.54
N LEU A 33 1.66 -29.41 -25.90
CA LEU A 33 2.87 -29.00 -25.19
C LEU A 33 3.83 -28.30 -26.15
N ALA A 34 4.13 -27.02 -25.92
CA ALA A 34 4.98 -26.25 -26.84
C ALA A 34 6.45 -26.31 -26.40
N GLY A 35 7.35 -26.50 -27.37
CA GLY A 35 8.81 -26.48 -27.11
C GLY A 35 9.35 -25.08 -26.78
N SER A 36 8.64 -24.01 -27.14
CA SER A 36 9.03 -22.62 -26.88
C SER A 36 7.82 -21.73 -26.57
N LEU A 37 8.07 -20.60 -25.90
CA LEU A 37 7.05 -19.62 -25.57
C LEU A 37 6.45 -18.99 -26.84
N ASP A 38 7.28 -18.65 -27.83
CA ASP A 38 6.81 -18.10 -29.11
C ASP A 38 5.89 -19.09 -29.85
N ALA A 39 6.20 -20.39 -29.82
CA ALA A 39 5.34 -21.42 -30.39
C ALA A 39 4.01 -21.54 -29.63
N ALA A 40 4.04 -21.43 -28.28
CA ALA A 40 2.84 -21.45 -27.45
C ALA A 40 1.94 -20.23 -27.69
N LEU A 41 2.53 -19.02 -27.78
CA LEU A 41 1.80 -17.79 -28.04
C LEU A 41 1.15 -17.80 -29.44
N GLY A 42 1.78 -18.45 -30.42
CA GLY A 42 1.21 -18.66 -31.75
C GLY A 42 -0.07 -19.52 -31.78
N TRP A 43 -0.38 -20.26 -30.70
CA TRP A 43 -1.64 -21.00 -30.58
C TRP A 43 -2.82 -20.15 -30.16
N VAL A 44 -2.56 -18.99 -29.55
CA VAL A 44 -3.61 -18.11 -29.05
C VAL A 44 -4.39 -17.54 -30.23
N GLY A 45 -5.72 -17.75 -30.25
CA GLY A 45 -6.60 -17.25 -31.29
C GLY A 45 -6.65 -18.05 -32.60
N THR A 46 -5.85 -19.12 -32.75
CA THR A 46 -5.88 -20.00 -33.95
C THR A 46 -6.81 -21.21 -33.80
N ARG A 47 -7.34 -21.47 -32.59
CA ARG A 47 -8.32 -22.52 -32.22
C ARG A 47 -9.22 -22.03 -31.05
N ALA A 48 -9.99 -22.90 -30.39
CA ALA A 48 -10.68 -22.62 -29.11
C ALA A 48 -9.73 -22.35 -27.90
N ILE A 49 -8.49 -21.94 -28.17
CA ILE A 49 -7.43 -21.69 -27.20
C ILE A 49 -7.45 -20.20 -26.88
N ALA A 50 -7.82 -19.87 -25.65
CA ALA A 50 -7.94 -18.49 -25.20
C ALA A 50 -6.63 -17.94 -24.63
N THR A 51 -5.77 -18.79 -24.06
CA THR A 51 -4.51 -18.37 -23.42
C THR A 51 -3.58 -19.57 -23.18
N VAL A 52 -2.37 -19.31 -22.67
CA VAL A 52 -1.36 -20.33 -22.34
C VAL A 52 -0.85 -20.17 -20.91
N PHE A 53 -0.35 -21.25 -20.31
CA PHE A 53 0.33 -21.21 -19.01
C PHE A 53 1.58 -22.08 -19.03
N GLY A 54 2.52 -21.78 -18.13
CA GLY A 54 3.77 -22.51 -17.99
C GLY A 54 4.08 -22.85 -16.55
N ARG A 55 5.06 -23.73 -16.35
CA ARG A 55 5.62 -24.03 -15.03
C ARG A 55 6.79 -23.10 -14.76
N LEU A 56 6.82 -22.51 -13.58
CA LEU A 56 7.96 -21.72 -13.09
C LEU A 56 9.15 -22.63 -12.81
N ARG A 57 10.35 -22.09 -12.98
CA ARG A 57 11.58 -22.78 -12.56
C ARG A 57 11.56 -23.04 -11.05
N SER A 58 12.33 -24.03 -10.62
CA SER A 58 12.31 -24.54 -9.23
C SER A 58 12.62 -23.49 -8.17
N ASP A 59 13.39 -22.47 -8.54
CA ASP A 59 13.85 -21.30 -7.79
C ASP A 59 12.84 -20.13 -7.78
N PHE A 60 11.69 -20.25 -8.45
CA PHE A 60 10.64 -19.23 -8.42
C PHE A 60 9.31 -19.76 -7.90
N ARG A 61 8.60 -18.93 -7.14
CA ARG A 61 7.20 -19.17 -6.78
C ARG A 61 6.37 -17.97 -7.15
N VAL A 62 5.08 -18.21 -7.35
CA VAL A 62 4.10 -17.15 -7.49
C VAL A 62 3.08 -17.26 -6.38
N VAL A 63 2.83 -16.15 -5.68
CA VAL A 63 1.70 -16.02 -4.79
C VAL A 63 0.53 -15.47 -5.59
N ASP A 64 -0.50 -16.29 -5.82
CA ASP A 64 -1.75 -15.89 -6.47
C ASP A 64 -2.73 -15.36 -5.42
N VAL A 65 -2.99 -14.07 -5.47
CA VAL A 65 -3.95 -13.37 -4.61
C VAL A 65 -5.27 -13.25 -5.39
N ASP A 66 -6.20 -14.14 -5.08
CA ASP A 66 -7.58 -14.14 -5.57
C ASP A 66 -8.51 -13.43 -4.55
N LEU A 67 -8.16 -12.19 -4.23
CA LEU A 67 -8.97 -11.28 -3.43
C LEU A 67 -9.18 -9.99 -4.21
N SER A 68 -10.41 -9.51 -4.28
CA SER A 68 -10.74 -8.24 -4.92
C SER A 68 -10.63 -7.07 -3.93
N GLY A 69 -10.53 -5.86 -4.48
CA GLY A 69 -10.54 -4.62 -3.72
C GLY A 69 -9.34 -4.49 -2.78
N ASN A 70 -9.55 -3.76 -1.69
CA ASN A 70 -8.49 -3.35 -0.78
C ASN A 70 -7.84 -4.51 -0.01
N ARG A 71 -8.59 -5.60 0.20
CA ARG A 71 -8.08 -6.82 0.83
C ARG A 71 -7.01 -7.48 -0.03
N GLY A 72 -7.21 -7.55 -1.35
CA GLY A 72 -6.22 -8.08 -2.28
C GLY A 72 -4.99 -7.20 -2.39
N ASP A 73 -5.16 -5.88 -2.45
CA ASP A 73 -4.05 -4.91 -2.45
C ASP A 73 -3.19 -5.06 -1.18
N ALA A 74 -3.82 -5.10 0.01
CA ALA A 74 -3.11 -5.22 1.28
C ALA A 74 -2.32 -6.53 1.42
N VAL A 75 -2.88 -7.66 0.95
CA VAL A 75 -2.17 -8.95 0.93
C VAL A 75 -0.98 -8.89 -0.02
N THR A 76 -1.15 -8.30 -1.19
CA THR A 76 -0.10 -8.15 -2.19
C THR A 76 1.11 -7.41 -1.62
N ASP A 77 0.87 -6.33 -0.89
CA ASP A 77 1.91 -5.55 -0.23
C ASP A 77 2.60 -6.30 0.90
N LEU A 78 1.84 -6.99 1.74
CA LEU A 78 2.43 -7.78 2.82
C LEU A 78 3.36 -8.87 2.28
N VAL A 79 3.02 -9.47 1.14
CA VAL A 79 3.86 -10.45 0.45
C VAL A 79 5.09 -9.78 -0.20
N ALA A 80 4.95 -8.61 -0.79
CA ALA A 80 6.07 -7.85 -1.35
C ALA A 80 7.04 -7.38 -0.24
N ASP A 81 6.53 -6.84 0.87
CA ASP A 81 7.29 -6.47 2.07
C ASP A 81 8.07 -7.65 2.63
N TRP A 82 7.44 -8.84 2.66
CA TRP A 82 8.12 -10.06 3.08
C TRP A 82 9.30 -10.37 2.17
N ALA A 83 9.13 -10.28 0.84
CA ALA A 83 10.23 -10.51 -0.09
C ALA A 83 11.37 -9.50 0.12
N VAL A 84 11.06 -8.22 0.32
CA VAL A 84 12.05 -7.17 0.60
C VAL A 84 12.81 -7.45 1.91
N LYS A 85 12.10 -7.81 2.99
CA LYS A 85 12.72 -8.13 4.29
C LYS A 85 13.67 -9.31 4.24
N HIS A 86 13.40 -10.27 3.35
CA HIS A 86 14.23 -11.45 3.16
C HIS A 86 15.26 -11.26 2.01
N SER A 87 15.44 -10.02 1.54
CA SER A 87 16.36 -9.66 0.45
C SER A 87 16.14 -10.49 -0.82
N ARG A 88 14.87 -10.77 -1.15
CA ARG A 88 14.47 -11.58 -2.30
C ARG A 88 13.95 -10.71 -3.44
N TRP A 89 14.35 -11.07 -4.65
CA TRP A 89 13.77 -10.49 -5.86
C TRP A 89 12.27 -10.82 -5.94
N HIS A 90 11.46 -9.82 -6.28
CA HIS A 90 10.04 -10.00 -6.49
C HIS A 90 9.50 -9.13 -7.63
N LEU A 91 8.36 -9.53 -8.18
CA LEU A 91 7.64 -8.82 -9.24
C LEU A 91 6.15 -8.98 -9.02
N VAL A 92 5.41 -7.87 -9.08
CA VAL A 92 3.95 -7.86 -8.92
C VAL A 92 3.29 -7.62 -10.28
N ARG A 93 2.29 -8.46 -10.59
CA ARG A 93 1.48 -8.35 -11.80
C ARG A 93 -0.01 -8.47 -11.47
N PRO A 94 -0.87 -7.61 -12.02
CA PRO A 94 -2.32 -7.84 -11.98
C PRO A 94 -2.70 -9.19 -12.64
N SER A 95 -3.67 -9.90 -12.05
CA SER A 95 -4.13 -11.20 -12.54
C SER A 95 -5.18 -11.12 -13.66
N GLY A 96 -5.45 -9.93 -14.20
CA GLY A 96 -6.42 -9.70 -15.30
C GLY A 96 -7.90 -9.91 -14.93
N GLY A 97 -8.19 -10.24 -13.67
CA GLY A 97 -9.55 -10.33 -13.12
C GLY A 97 -10.00 -9.00 -12.47
N ALA A 98 -10.88 -9.09 -11.45
CA ALA A 98 -11.28 -7.94 -10.65
C ALA A 98 -10.06 -7.21 -10.04
N ALA A 99 -10.15 -5.89 -9.91
CA ALA A 99 -9.12 -5.07 -9.27
C ALA A 99 -8.81 -5.61 -7.85
N GLY A 100 -7.54 -5.60 -7.45
CA GLY A 100 -7.06 -6.19 -6.19
C GLY A 100 -6.44 -7.58 -6.32
N ARG A 101 -6.73 -8.30 -7.41
CA ARG A 101 -6.19 -9.65 -7.63
C ARG A 101 -4.83 -9.61 -8.32
N HIS A 102 -3.80 -10.15 -7.69
CA HIS A 102 -2.41 -10.05 -8.14
C HIS A 102 -1.69 -11.40 -8.17
N HIS A 103 -0.68 -11.49 -9.01
CA HIS A 103 0.37 -12.51 -8.97
C HIS A 103 1.67 -11.85 -8.50
N ILE A 104 2.22 -12.31 -7.37
CA ILE A 104 3.53 -11.88 -6.88
C ILE A 104 4.54 -12.98 -7.17
N PHE A 105 5.42 -12.77 -8.14
CA PHE A 105 6.54 -13.66 -8.45
C PHE A 105 7.67 -13.35 -7.47
N ILE A 106 8.26 -14.39 -6.87
CA ILE A 106 9.33 -14.24 -5.88
C ILE A 106 10.41 -15.28 -6.20
N HIS A 107 11.67 -14.86 -6.14
CA HIS A 107 12.80 -15.79 -6.13
C HIS A 107 12.92 -16.44 -4.75
N VAL A 108 12.77 -17.76 -4.71
CA VAL A 108 12.66 -18.54 -3.47
C VAL A 108 13.45 -19.83 -3.64
N ASP A 109 14.57 -19.93 -2.94
CA ASP A 109 15.37 -21.15 -2.83
C ASP A 109 14.67 -22.21 -1.96
N VAL A 110 15.24 -23.42 -1.93
CA VAL A 110 14.68 -24.56 -1.18
C VAL A 110 14.60 -24.25 0.32
N ALA A 111 15.54 -23.48 0.87
CA ALA A 111 15.58 -23.14 2.29
C ALA A 111 14.52 -22.10 2.70
N THR A 112 14.17 -21.18 1.80
CA THR A 112 13.25 -20.07 2.10
C THR A 112 11.80 -20.40 1.73
N LEU A 113 11.57 -21.45 0.94
CA LEU A 113 10.23 -21.88 0.54
C LEU A 113 9.30 -22.22 1.71
N PRO A 114 9.74 -22.92 2.77
CA PRO A 114 8.92 -23.16 3.95
C PRO A 114 8.47 -21.85 4.61
N ALA A 115 9.39 -20.90 4.80
CA ALA A 115 9.10 -19.60 5.40
C ALA A 115 8.08 -18.78 4.60
N LEU A 116 8.16 -18.79 3.26
CA LEU A 116 7.14 -18.14 2.42
C LEU A 116 5.76 -18.79 2.58
N ARG A 117 5.71 -20.13 2.62
CA ARG A 117 4.44 -20.87 2.77
C ARG A 117 3.80 -20.62 4.13
N GLU A 118 4.61 -20.59 5.18
CA GLU A 118 4.16 -20.27 6.53
C GLU A 118 3.62 -18.84 6.60
N TYR A 119 4.35 -17.87 6.06
CA TYR A 119 3.91 -16.47 6.02
C TYR A 119 2.58 -16.31 5.28
N VAL A 120 2.42 -16.95 4.12
CA VAL A 120 1.14 -16.95 3.38
C VAL A 120 0.04 -17.63 4.20
N ALA A 121 0.32 -18.70 4.95
CA ALA A 121 -0.65 -19.33 5.83
C ALA A 121 -1.08 -18.40 6.99
N GLN A 122 -0.16 -17.63 7.57
CA GLN A 122 -0.45 -16.61 8.58
C GLN A 122 -1.28 -15.46 8.01
N LEU A 123 -1.00 -15.03 6.77
CA LEU A 123 -1.82 -14.04 6.06
C LEU A 123 -3.25 -14.55 5.84
N ARG A 124 -3.43 -15.80 5.41
CA ARG A 124 -4.76 -16.41 5.28
C ARG A 124 -5.54 -16.37 6.59
N LYS A 125 -4.91 -16.71 7.71
CA LYS A 125 -5.52 -16.63 9.05
C LYS A 125 -5.89 -15.20 9.42
N SER A 126 -4.97 -14.26 9.21
CA SER A 126 -5.16 -12.84 9.57
C SER A 126 -6.27 -12.17 8.77
N PHE A 127 -6.40 -12.51 7.48
CA PHE A 127 -7.44 -11.99 6.61
C PHE A 127 -8.72 -12.84 6.61
N ARG A 128 -8.73 -13.98 7.33
CA ARG A 128 -9.84 -14.94 7.43
C ARG A 128 -10.28 -15.49 6.06
N VAL A 129 -9.33 -15.82 5.20
CA VAL A 129 -9.55 -16.29 3.83
C VAL A 129 -8.99 -17.70 3.61
N ASN A 130 -9.48 -18.39 2.59
CA ASN A 130 -9.11 -19.78 2.31
C ASN A 130 -7.85 -19.91 1.43
N THR A 131 -7.42 -21.14 1.19
CA THR A 131 -6.26 -21.46 0.34
C THR A 131 -6.41 -20.96 -1.09
N SER A 132 -7.62 -21.00 -1.67
CA SER A 132 -7.87 -20.51 -3.03
C SER A 132 -7.78 -18.99 -3.16
N SER A 133 -7.97 -18.24 -2.07
CA SER A 133 -7.90 -16.78 -2.06
C SER A 133 -6.47 -16.23 -2.03
N ILE A 134 -5.51 -16.96 -1.46
CA ILE A 134 -4.09 -16.57 -1.44
C ILE A 134 -3.29 -17.85 -1.61
N ASP A 135 -2.75 -18.17 -2.77
CA ASP A 135 -2.15 -19.49 -3.06
C ASP A 135 -0.68 -19.40 -3.47
N VAL A 136 0.15 -20.37 -3.06
CA VAL A 136 1.56 -20.45 -3.49
C VAL A 136 1.68 -21.49 -4.60
N ARG A 137 1.84 -21.03 -5.84
CA ARG A 137 1.79 -21.87 -7.03
C ARG A 137 3.14 -22.01 -7.71
N THR A 138 3.23 -23.06 -8.52
CA THR A 138 4.36 -23.35 -9.42
C THR A 138 3.99 -23.19 -10.89
N ALA A 139 2.73 -22.93 -11.21
CA ALA A 139 2.25 -22.77 -12.58
C ALA A 139 1.34 -21.54 -12.68
N VAL A 140 1.59 -20.72 -13.69
CA VAL A 140 0.86 -19.47 -13.95
C VAL A 140 0.99 -19.08 -15.42
N ARG A 141 0.15 -18.14 -15.88
CA ARG A 141 0.24 -17.58 -17.23
C ARG A 141 1.50 -16.70 -17.35
N PRO A 142 2.26 -16.78 -18.46
CA PRO A 142 3.40 -15.90 -18.68
C PRO A 142 2.96 -14.44 -18.81
N LEU A 143 3.88 -13.50 -18.56
CA LEU A 143 3.67 -12.06 -18.59
C LEU A 143 3.32 -11.54 -20.00
N SER A 144 3.83 -12.22 -21.02
CA SER A 144 3.59 -11.94 -22.45
C SER A 144 2.30 -12.52 -23.01
N ALA A 145 1.63 -13.43 -22.30
CA ALA A 145 0.37 -14.02 -22.76
C ALA A 145 -0.85 -13.13 -22.44
N PRO A 146 -1.81 -12.99 -23.38
CA PRO A 146 -3.07 -12.31 -23.09
C PRO A 146 -3.91 -13.13 -22.11
N HIS A 147 -4.74 -12.45 -21.33
CA HIS A 147 -5.78 -13.11 -20.53
C HIS A 147 -6.86 -13.73 -21.42
N ARG A 148 -7.61 -14.70 -20.87
CA ARG A 148 -8.72 -15.38 -21.56
C ARG A 148 -9.79 -14.41 -22.12
N THR A 149 -9.89 -13.22 -21.54
CA THR A 149 -10.79 -12.14 -21.93
C THR A 149 -10.18 -11.15 -22.93
N GLY A 150 -8.96 -11.41 -23.42
CA GLY A 150 -8.23 -10.57 -24.38
C GLY A 150 -7.42 -9.42 -23.78
N ALA A 151 -7.45 -9.21 -22.46
CA ALA A 151 -6.70 -8.15 -21.80
C ALA A 151 -5.22 -8.52 -21.58
N THR A 152 -4.29 -7.63 -21.96
CA THR A 152 -2.86 -7.76 -21.64
C THR A 152 -2.54 -6.91 -20.42
N THR A 153 -2.08 -7.52 -19.33
CA THR A 153 -1.77 -6.82 -18.07
C THR A 153 -0.34 -6.32 -18.04
N THR A 154 -0.12 -5.07 -17.63
CA THR A 154 1.22 -4.49 -17.46
C THR A 154 1.77 -4.78 -16.06
N VAL A 155 3.04 -5.21 -15.98
CA VAL A 155 3.76 -5.40 -14.71
C VAL A 155 4.04 -4.08 -14.00
N LEU A 156 3.90 -4.07 -12.67
CA LEU A 156 4.22 -2.91 -11.84
C LEU A 156 5.75 -2.74 -11.75
N GLY A 157 6.29 -1.52 -11.95
CA GLY A 157 7.73 -1.23 -11.84
C GLY A 157 8.55 -1.24 -13.14
N GLY A 158 7.96 -1.65 -14.26
CA GLY A 158 8.60 -1.61 -15.59
C GLY A 158 9.52 -2.81 -15.88
N ALA A 159 9.20 -3.57 -16.92
CA ALA A 159 9.82 -4.86 -17.23
C ALA A 159 11.35 -4.82 -17.44
N ARG A 160 11.90 -3.70 -17.96
CA ARG A 160 13.34 -3.55 -18.20
C ARG A 160 14.14 -3.44 -16.89
N VAL A 161 13.64 -2.64 -15.94
CA VAL A 161 14.26 -2.40 -14.63
C VAL A 161 14.22 -3.67 -13.79
N LEU A 162 13.09 -4.37 -13.79
CA LEU A 162 12.93 -5.62 -13.05
C LEU A 162 13.80 -6.76 -13.59
N ARG A 163 14.01 -6.80 -14.90
CA ARG A 163 14.94 -7.76 -15.53
C ARG A 163 16.40 -7.46 -15.22
N GLU A 164 16.78 -6.19 -15.17
CA GLU A 164 18.14 -5.78 -14.79
C GLU A 164 18.42 -6.12 -13.33
N ALA A 165 17.44 -5.89 -12.44
CA ALA A 165 17.50 -6.33 -11.04
C ALA A 165 17.56 -7.86 -10.89
N LEU A 166 16.87 -8.61 -11.75
CA LEU A 166 16.92 -10.08 -11.76
C LEU A 166 18.31 -10.60 -12.17
N ARG A 167 18.97 -9.95 -13.13
CA ARG A 167 20.32 -10.31 -13.60
C ARG A 167 21.40 -10.01 -12.56
N SER A 168 21.17 -9.03 -11.70
CA SER A 168 22.07 -8.67 -10.61
C SER A 168 21.87 -9.53 -9.35
N CYS A 169 20.91 -10.45 -9.34
CA CYS A 169 20.77 -11.42 -8.24
C CYS A 169 21.84 -12.50 -8.37
N PRO A 170 22.72 -12.68 -7.35
CA PRO A 170 23.87 -13.58 -7.42
C PRO A 170 23.49 -15.06 -7.60
N ASP A 171 22.24 -15.43 -7.32
CA ASP A 171 21.77 -16.82 -7.31
C ASP A 171 21.01 -17.27 -8.58
N VAL A 172 20.80 -16.39 -9.58
CA VAL A 172 20.05 -16.74 -10.81
C VAL A 172 21.01 -17.19 -11.92
N PRO A 173 21.00 -18.47 -12.35
CA PRO A 173 21.90 -18.92 -13.42
C PRO A 173 21.59 -18.21 -14.73
N ALA A 174 22.63 -17.64 -15.36
CA ALA A 174 22.51 -16.97 -16.66
C ALA A 174 21.81 -17.89 -17.68
N ALA A 175 20.72 -17.41 -18.29
CA ALA A 175 19.98 -18.15 -19.29
C ALA A 175 20.91 -18.53 -20.46
N LYS A 176 21.22 -19.83 -20.60
CA LYS A 176 21.97 -20.34 -21.76
C LYS A 176 21.13 -20.11 -23.01
N ARG A 177 21.61 -19.25 -23.91
CA ARG A 177 21.08 -19.09 -25.28
C ARG A 177 21.18 -20.43 -26.00
N THR A 178 20.08 -21.19 -26.05
CA THR A 178 20.01 -22.37 -26.91
C THR A 178 19.88 -21.90 -28.35
N GLY A 179 20.93 -22.11 -29.12
CA GLY A 179 20.98 -21.79 -30.54
C GLY A 179 19.91 -22.51 -31.34
N ARG A 180 19.39 -21.76 -32.32
CA ARG A 180 18.61 -22.16 -33.49
C ARG A 180 18.93 -23.60 -33.92
N ARG A 181 17.99 -24.53 -33.75
CA ARG A 181 17.97 -25.81 -34.47
C ARG A 181 16.59 -26.07 -35.07
N SER A 182 16.68 -26.66 -36.23
CA SER A 182 15.75 -26.76 -37.35
C SER A 182 14.53 -27.61 -37.05
N HIS A 183 13.49 -27.38 -37.86
CA HIS A 183 12.39 -28.31 -38.13
C HIS A 183 12.82 -29.78 -38.17
N GLY A 184 12.05 -30.65 -37.52
CA GLY A 184 12.10 -32.10 -37.74
C GLY A 184 11.90 -32.93 -36.47
N ASP A 185 10.95 -33.84 -36.54
CA ASP A 185 10.78 -35.06 -35.73
C ASP A 185 10.05 -35.01 -34.38
N VAL A 186 8.84 -35.58 -34.44
CA VAL A 186 7.97 -36.00 -33.34
C VAL A 186 8.59 -37.22 -32.66
N ALA A 187 9.09 -37.06 -31.44
CA ALA A 187 9.60 -38.18 -30.63
C ALA A 187 8.59 -38.60 -29.55
N ARG A 188 8.08 -39.84 -29.69
CA ARG A 188 7.34 -40.62 -28.67
C ARG A 188 8.27 -41.00 -27.50
N VAL A 189 7.82 -40.81 -26.26
CA VAL A 189 8.38 -41.45 -25.05
C VAL A 189 7.21 -41.75 -24.10
N SER A 190 6.74 -43.00 -24.03
CA SER A 190 7.14 -44.12 -23.14
C SER A 190 6.71 -43.93 -21.67
N GLN A 191 5.64 -44.65 -21.31
CA GLN A 191 5.13 -44.83 -19.95
C GLN A 191 6.11 -45.72 -19.16
N ARG A 192 6.50 -45.29 -17.94
CA ARG A 192 7.14 -46.18 -16.96
C ARG A 192 6.43 -46.08 -15.62
N SER A 193 5.84 -47.21 -15.25
CA SER A 193 5.14 -47.53 -14.01
C SER A 193 6.08 -47.46 -12.79
N ARG A 194 5.54 -47.05 -11.64
CA ARG A 194 6.18 -47.17 -10.32
C ARG A 194 5.77 -48.49 -9.64
N PRO A 195 6.68 -49.19 -8.94
CA PRO A 195 6.36 -50.46 -8.31
C PRO A 195 5.72 -50.27 -6.92
N SER A 196 4.78 -51.17 -6.61
CA SER A 196 4.23 -51.41 -5.28
C SER A 196 5.17 -52.26 -4.44
N VAL A 197 5.27 -51.99 -3.14
CA VAL A 197 5.72 -52.99 -2.17
C VAL A 197 4.70 -53.06 -1.04
N SER A 198 4.02 -54.20 -0.99
CA SER A 198 3.22 -54.68 0.13
C SER A 198 4.11 -55.51 1.06
N GLN A 199 3.93 -55.39 2.37
CA GLN A 199 4.17 -56.51 3.30
C GLN A 199 3.08 -56.56 4.38
N THR A 200 2.45 -57.73 4.45
CA THR A 200 1.55 -58.29 5.48
C THR A 200 2.39 -59.24 6.36
N ALA A 201 2.30 -59.22 7.68
CA ALA A 201 1.52 -60.10 8.58
C ALA A 201 2.06 -59.86 10.03
N ALA A 202 1.44 -60.12 11.19
CA ALA A 202 0.31 -60.96 11.56
C ALA A 202 -0.35 -60.48 12.90
N ARG A 203 -1.59 -60.95 13.08
CA ARG A 203 -2.53 -60.99 14.23
C ARG A 203 -2.04 -60.62 15.63
N ASP A 204 -2.76 -59.70 16.29
CA ASP A 204 -3.55 -59.98 17.51
C ASP A 204 -4.56 -58.87 17.81
N GLY A 205 -5.74 -59.28 18.32
CA GLY A 205 -6.91 -58.45 18.54
C GLY A 205 -6.78 -57.54 19.76
N SER A 206 -6.44 -56.27 19.52
CA SER A 206 -6.91 -55.12 20.30
C SER A 206 -6.94 -53.92 19.35
N GLY A 207 -8.03 -53.14 19.38
CA GLY A 207 -8.29 -52.05 18.44
C GLY A 207 -7.07 -51.16 18.25
N SER A 208 -6.50 -51.17 17.04
CA SER A 208 -5.15 -50.68 16.72
C SER A 208 -5.02 -49.16 16.85
N TRP A 209 -4.85 -48.68 18.09
CA TRP A 209 -4.33 -47.34 18.41
C TRP A 209 -2.85 -47.19 18.05
N LEU A 210 -2.20 -48.24 17.53
CA LEU A 210 -0.78 -48.30 17.15
C LEU A 210 -0.34 -47.22 16.16
N ARG A 211 -1.28 -46.50 15.52
CA ARG A 211 -0.99 -45.37 14.63
C ARG A 211 -1.48 -44.00 15.15
N ALA A 212 -2.13 -43.94 16.32
CA ALA A 212 -2.61 -42.68 16.88
C ALA A 212 -1.48 -41.97 17.63
N ALA A 213 -1.19 -40.73 17.26
CA ALA A 213 -0.20 -39.92 17.96
C ALA A 213 -0.71 -39.58 19.38
N LEU A 214 0.18 -39.66 20.38
CA LEU A 214 -0.11 -39.23 21.74
C LEU A 214 0.20 -37.73 21.87
N PRO A 215 -0.73 -36.91 22.40
CA PRO A 215 -0.44 -35.51 22.66
C PRO A 215 0.68 -35.35 23.70
N SER A 216 1.59 -34.41 23.47
CA SER A 216 2.58 -34.01 24.47
C SER A 216 1.87 -33.48 25.73
N PRO A 217 2.38 -33.74 26.95
CA PRO A 217 1.75 -33.27 28.18
C PRO A 217 1.62 -31.74 28.18
N VAL A 218 0.39 -31.23 28.26
CA VAL A 218 0.12 -29.80 28.44
C VAL A 218 0.16 -29.48 29.94
N PRO A 219 1.03 -28.59 30.45
CA PRO A 219 1.05 -28.23 31.86
C PRO A 219 -0.26 -27.58 32.29
N GLY A 220 -0.92 -28.12 33.32
CA GLY A 220 -2.06 -27.47 33.99
C GLY A 220 -3.46 -27.97 33.61
N GLY A 221 -3.64 -29.22 33.15
CA GLY A 221 -4.92 -29.93 33.12
C GLY A 221 -6.12 -29.08 32.65
N ARG A 222 -6.16 -28.76 31.36
CA ARG A 222 -7.24 -27.92 30.78
C ARG A 222 -8.47 -28.78 30.53
N THR A 223 -9.64 -28.31 30.94
CA THR A 223 -10.93 -28.93 30.60
C THR A 223 -11.36 -28.56 29.17
N LEU A 224 -12.20 -29.40 28.56
CA LEU A 224 -12.83 -29.07 27.28
C LEU A 224 -13.72 -27.84 27.47
N PRO A 225 -13.66 -26.80 26.63
CA PRO A 225 -14.51 -25.63 26.78
C PRO A 225 -16.00 -25.98 26.65
N ASP A 226 -16.86 -25.40 27.52
CA ASP A 226 -18.28 -25.73 27.68
C ASP A 226 -19.07 -25.78 26.36
N VAL A 227 -18.80 -24.84 25.43
CA VAL A 227 -19.48 -24.80 24.12
C VAL A 227 -19.19 -25.99 23.21
N TRP A 228 -18.03 -26.65 23.40
CA TRP A 228 -17.65 -27.86 22.68
C TRP A 228 -18.12 -29.12 23.40
N ASP A 229 -18.25 -29.07 24.72
CA ASP A 229 -18.88 -30.12 25.51
C ASP A 229 -20.39 -30.19 25.22
N GLU A 230 -21.06 -29.04 25.14
CA GLU A 230 -22.46 -28.93 24.74
C GLU A 230 -22.69 -29.42 23.29
N TYR A 231 -21.75 -29.16 22.39
CA TYR A 231 -21.78 -29.70 21.03
C TYR A 231 -21.70 -31.22 21.00
N LEU A 232 -20.79 -31.83 21.78
CA LEU A 232 -20.66 -33.29 21.83
C LEU A 232 -21.88 -33.93 22.51
N THR A 233 -22.42 -33.33 23.56
CA THR A 233 -23.49 -33.92 24.38
C THR A 233 -24.88 -33.73 23.75
N HIS A 234 -25.16 -32.55 23.19
CA HIS A 234 -26.50 -32.18 22.72
C HIS A 234 -26.56 -31.90 21.20
N GLY A 235 -25.42 -31.90 20.49
CA GLY A 235 -25.37 -31.62 19.06
C GLY A 235 -25.53 -30.14 18.68
N THR A 236 -25.58 -29.24 19.68
CA THR A 236 -25.69 -27.79 19.49
C THR A 236 -24.40 -27.25 18.88
N ARG A 237 -24.45 -26.76 17.64
CA ARG A 237 -23.25 -26.27 16.94
C ARG A 237 -22.79 -24.93 17.54
N PRO A 238 -21.52 -24.80 17.96
CA PRO A 238 -20.99 -23.56 18.49
C PRO A 238 -20.82 -22.54 17.36
N VAL A 239 -20.86 -21.25 17.70
CA VAL A 239 -20.56 -20.21 16.71
C VAL A 239 -19.06 -20.24 16.39
N ILE A 240 -18.73 -20.61 15.16
CA ILE A 240 -17.36 -20.61 14.64
C ILE A 240 -17.20 -19.50 13.59
N GLY A 241 -16.06 -18.82 13.57
CA GLY A 241 -15.75 -17.84 12.54
C GLY A 241 -15.28 -18.51 11.24
N GLY A 242 -15.60 -17.92 10.09
CA GLY A 242 -15.19 -18.39 8.76
C GLY A 242 -16.39 -18.60 7.83
N MET A 243 -16.14 -18.84 6.53
CA MET A 243 -17.24 -19.12 5.57
C MET A 243 -17.64 -20.60 5.51
N ASP A 244 -16.78 -21.52 5.99
CA ASP A 244 -17.05 -22.96 5.96
C ASP A 244 -17.66 -23.45 7.28
N HIS A 245 -18.96 -23.73 7.22
CA HIS A 245 -19.74 -24.29 8.32
C HIS A 245 -20.06 -25.78 8.08
N SER A 246 -19.27 -26.46 7.25
CA SER A 246 -19.44 -27.89 6.99
C SER A 246 -19.19 -28.72 8.26
N GLY A 247 -19.87 -29.86 8.36
CA GLY A 247 -19.69 -30.77 9.52
C GLY A 247 -18.25 -31.23 9.72
N SER A 248 -17.43 -31.26 8.66
CA SER A 248 -16.00 -31.62 8.76
C SER A 248 -15.18 -30.57 9.51
N THR A 249 -15.58 -29.30 9.43
CA THR A 249 -14.90 -28.19 10.10
C THR A 249 -15.21 -28.19 11.60
N PHE A 250 -16.46 -28.45 11.96
CA PHE A 250 -16.85 -28.68 13.36
C PHE A 250 -16.14 -29.90 13.96
N GLU A 251 -16.01 -30.99 13.18
CA GLU A 251 -15.27 -32.18 13.59
C GLU A 251 -13.79 -31.92 13.86
N LEU A 252 -13.14 -31.17 12.98
CA LEU A 252 -11.73 -30.81 13.12
C LEU A 252 -11.51 -29.90 14.33
N ILE A 253 -12.35 -28.88 14.52
CA ILE A 253 -12.21 -27.94 15.63
C ILE A 253 -12.49 -28.64 16.97
N ALA A 254 -13.56 -29.43 17.07
CA ALA A 254 -13.87 -30.22 18.27
C ALA A 254 -12.72 -31.16 18.62
N THR A 255 -12.17 -31.88 17.63
CA THR A 255 -11.00 -32.77 17.82
C THR A 255 -9.79 -31.99 18.31
N LYS A 256 -9.49 -30.82 17.72
CA LYS A 256 -8.38 -29.96 18.15
C LYS A 256 -8.54 -29.47 19.60
N LYS A 257 -9.77 -29.16 20.02
CA LYS A 257 -10.08 -28.76 21.40
C LYS A 257 -9.89 -29.91 22.39
N MET A 258 -10.24 -31.15 22.02
CA MET A 258 -9.97 -32.35 22.84
C MET A 258 -8.46 -32.60 23.00
N VAL A 259 -7.67 -32.45 21.93
CA VAL A 259 -6.20 -32.60 22.00
C VAL A 259 -5.59 -31.52 22.91
N VAL A 260 -6.04 -30.27 22.82
CA VAL A 260 -5.58 -29.17 23.70
C VAL A 260 -6.02 -29.36 25.16
N ALA A 261 -7.18 -29.98 25.39
CA ALA A 261 -7.66 -30.40 26.71
C ALA A 261 -6.94 -31.65 27.25
N GLY A 262 -5.95 -32.18 26.52
CA GLY A 262 -5.11 -33.29 26.99
C GLY A 262 -5.79 -34.66 26.92
N TYR A 263 -6.83 -34.84 26.11
CA TYR A 263 -7.47 -36.13 25.95
C TYR A 263 -6.48 -37.13 25.34
N THR A 264 -6.49 -38.37 25.83
CA THR A 264 -5.84 -39.49 25.14
C THR A 264 -6.67 -39.88 23.90
N PRO A 265 -6.06 -40.55 22.90
CA PRO A 265 -6.79 -41.01 21.71
C PRO A 265 -8.01 -41.88 22.07
N ALA A 266 -7.86 -42.72 23.10
CA ALA A 266 -8.94 -43.55 23.63
C ALA A 266 -10.05 -42.72 24.31
N GLN A 267 -9.69 -41.74 25.14
CA GLN A 267 -10.68 -40.85 25.79
C GLN A 267 -11.43 -39.99 24.78
N ALA A 268 -10.72 -39.41 23.80
CA ALA A 268 -11.33 -38.60 22.76
C ALA A 268 -12.26 -39.44 21.88
N TRP A 269 -11.89 -40.67 21.57
CA TRP A 269 -12.76 -41.56 20.81
C TRP A 269 -13.98 -42.05 21.59
N ASN A 270 -13.85 -42.28 22.89
CA ASN A 270 -15.00 -42.56 23.74
C ASN A 270 -15.97 -41.36 23.76
N ALA A 271 -15.45 -40.13 23.85
CA ALA A 271 -16.26 -38.91 23.79
C ALA A 271 -16.94 -38.73 22.41
N VAL A 272 -16.23 -39.01 21.31
CA VAL A 272 -16.80 -38.96 19.95
C VAL A 272 -17.84 -40.07 19.74
N SER A 273 -17.60 -41.28 20.23
CA SER A 273 -18.52 -42.42 20.07
C SER A 273 -19.78 -42.28 20.91
N ALA A 274 -19.68 -41.59 22.07
CA ALA A 274 -20.81 -41.25 22.92
C ALA A 274 -21.50 -39.93 22.55
N ALA A 275 -20.99 -39.22 21.53
CA ALA A 275 -21.53 -37.92 21.13
C ALA A 275 -22.92 -38.05 20.51
N HIS A 276 -23.70 -36.96 20.58
CA HIS A 276 -25.00 -36.85 19.95
C HIS A 276 -24.93 -37.18 18.44
N PRO A 277 -25.94 -37.84 17.82
CA PRO A 277 -25.87 -38.27 16.41
C PRO A 277 -25.60 -37.17 15.37
N SER A 278 -25.92 -35.91 15.70
CA SER A 278 -25.62 -34.75 14.85
C SER A 278 -24.23 -34.14 15.10
N ALA A 279 -23.55 -34.55 16.16
CA ALA A 279 -22.18 -34.20 16.50
C ALA A 279 -21.22 -35.25 15.94
N MET A 280 -20.14 -34.80 15.32
CA MET A 280 -19.08 -35.68 14.81
C MET A 280 -19.50 -36.80 13.82
N PRO A 281 -20.51 -36.61 12.93
CA PRO A 281 -21.15 -37.72 12.19
C PRO A 281 -20.19 -38.50 11.29
N LYS A 282 -19.16 -37.88 10.71
CA LYS A 282 -18.19 -38.58 9.85
C LYS A 282 -17.07 -39.22 10.64
N ALA A 283 -16.78 -38.73 11.84
CA ALA A 283 -15.81 -39.33 12.74
C ALA A 283 -16.37 -40.63 13.33
N CYS A 284 -17.64 -40.63 13.78
CA CYS A 284 -18.33 -41.80 14.35
C CYS A 284 -18.40 -42.98 13.35
N LEU A 285 -18.52 -42.71 12.06
CA LEU A 285 -18.64 -43.73 11.02
C LEU A 285 -17.30 -44.40 10.65
N ASN A 286 -16.16 -43.76 10.91
CA ASN A 286 -14.87 -44.28 10.48
C ASN A 286 -13.73 -43.81 11.37
N GLN A 287 -13.54 -44.54 12.48
CA GLN A 287 -12.46 -44.34 13.45
C GLN A 287 -11.08 -44.22 12.77
N LYS A 288 -10.76 -45.13 11.85
CA LYS A 288 -9.45 -45.17 11.19
C LYS A 288 -9.19 -43.91 10.37
N ARG A 289 -10.22 -43.38 9.69
CA ARG A 289 -10.15 -42.12 8.95
C ARG A 289 -9.95 -40.94 9.89
N TRP A 290 -10.70 -40.89 10.98
CA TRP A 290 -10.60 -39.81 11.98
C TRP A 290 -9.22 -39.80 12.63
N VAL A 291 -8.70 -40.96 13.03
CA VAL A 291 -7.35 -41.08 13.60
C VAL A 291 -6.28 -40.57 12.62
N ASN A 292 -6.27 -41.08 11.39
CA ASN A 292 -5.21 -40.76 10.43
C ASN A 292 -5.26 -39.32 9.90
N ASN A 293 -6.46 -38.77 9.67
CA ASN A 293 -6.61 -37.51 8.93
C ASN A 293 -7.02 -36.32 9.81
N VAL A 294 -7.45 -36.55 11.05
CA VAL A 294 -7.96 -35.50 11.94
C VAL A 294 -7.18 -35.50 13.25
N TRP A 295 -7.18 -36.62 13.99
CA TRP A 295 -6.49 -36.73 15.28
C TRP A 295 -4.97 -36.56 15.16
N ASN A 296 -4.32 -37.37 14.32
CA ASN A 296 -2.86 -37.33 14.17
C ASN A 296 -2.36 -35.97 13.70
N HIS A 297 -3.10 -35.33 12.79
CA HIS A 297 -2.76 -34.01 12.29
C HIS A 297 -2.93 -32.94 13.38
N CYS A 298 -3.96 -33.04 14.21
CA CYS A 298 -4.16 -32.12 15.35
C CYS A 298 -3.09 -32.30 16.44
N VAL A 299 -2.64 -33.53 16.69
CA VAL A 299 -1.54 -33.82 17.62
C VAL A 299 -0.21 -33.33 17.05
N GLU A 300 0.08 -33.60 15.77
CA GLU A 300 1.31 -33.14 15.11
C GLU A 300 1.38 -31.61 15.05
N ASP A 301 0.27 -30.93 14.73
CA ASP A 301 0.14 -29.47 14.78
C ASP A 301 0.47 -28.93 16.19
N LEU A 302 -0.03 -29.59 17.24
CA LEU A 302 0.15 -29.15 18.62
C LEU A 302 1.56 -29.45 19.15
N THR A 303 2.10 -30.62 18.84
CA THR A 303 3.46 -31.03 19.22
C THR A 303 4.50 -30.16 18.52
N THR A 304 4.32 -29.86 17.23
CA THR A 304 5.17 -28.91 16.49
C THR A 304 5.08 -27.51 17.09
N PHE A 305 3.86 -27.04 17.39
CA PHE A 305 3.63 -25.73 18.02
C PHE A 305 4.35 -25.56 19.38
N PHE A 306 4.41 -26.61 20.21
CA PHE A 306 5.12 -26.54 21.51
C PHE A 306 6.62 -26.85 21.42
N ALA A 307 7.05 -27.59 20.39
CA ALA A 307 8.46 -27.92 20.18
C ALA A 307 9.26 -26.74 19.60
N GLU A 308 8.63 -25.89 18.81
CA GLU A 308 9.30 -24.77 18.13
C GLU A 308 9.45 -23.53 19.04
N ASP A 309 8.58 -23.33 20.03
CA ASP A 309 8.71 -22.21 20.98
C ASP A 309 7.89 -22.45 22.28
N PRO A 310 8.52 -22.87 23.39
CA PRO A 310 7.86 -23.06 24.69
C PRO A 310 7.25 -21.78 25.28
N THR A 311 7.63 -20.61 24.75
CA THR A 311 7.19 -19.28 25.19
C THR A 311 6.20 -18.60 24.22
N ALA A 312 6.04 -19.09 22.98
CA ALA A 312 5.11 -18.56 21.97
C ALA A 312 3.65 -18.56 22.39
N ALA A 313 3.26 -19.42 23.35
CA ALA A 313 1.94 -19.38 23.95
C ALA A 313 1.62 -18.03 24.65
N ARG A 314 2.61 -17.14 24.84
CA ARG A 314 2.46 -15.83 25.49
C ARG A 314 2.49 -14.61 24.56
N SER A 315 2.94 -14.70 23.30
CA SER A 315 3.46 -13.51 22.57
C SER A 315 2.93 -13.23 21.15
N ALA A 316 2.06 -14.06 20.57
CA ALA A 316 1.74 -13.99 19.13
C ALA A 316 0.81 -12.84 18.65
N ASP A 317 0.48 -11.83 19.47
CA ASP A 317 -0.43 -10.75 19.05
C ASP A 317 -0.09 -9.36 19.63
N GLN A 318 1.10 -9.15 20.21
CA GLN A 318 1.49 -7.86 20.78
C GLN A 318 2.69 -7.27 20.04
N ALA A 319 2.55 -6.01 19.61
CA ALA A 319 3.66 -5.22 19.09
C ALA A 319 4.83 -5.18 20.08
N SER A 320 6.05 -4.94 19.59
CA SER A 320 7.22 -4.78 20.44
C SER A 320 6.90 -3.82 21.61
N PRO A 321 7.29 -4.15 22.86
CA PRO A 321 7.07 -3.30 24.03
C PRO A 321 7.57 -1.86 23.82
N GLU A 322 8.62 -1.69 23.01
CA GLU A 322 9.17 -0.39 22.64
C GLU A 322 8.22 0.43 21.75
N VAL A 323 7.61 -0.20 20.73
CA VAL A 323 6.62 0.44 19.87
C VAL A 323 5.37 0.81 20.67
N LEU A 324 4.93 -0.06 21.57
CA LEU A 324 3.80 0.21 22.47
C LEU A 324 4.10 1.42 23.38
N ALA A 325 5.29 1.50 23.97
CA ALA A 325 5.70 2.63 24.78
C ALA A 325 5.74 3.95 23.99
N ILE A 326 6.21 3.92 22.74
CA ILE A 326 6.23 5.08 21.84
C ILE A 326 4.80 5.51 21.49
N VAL A 327 3.93 4.57 21.15
CA VAL A 327 2.52 4.85 20.84
C VAL A 327 1.82 5.46 22.06
N ASP A 328 2.04 4.94 23.26
CA ASP A 328 1.46 5.49 24.49
C ASP A 328 1.98 6.90 24.80
N ALA A 329 3.27 7.15 24.58
CA ALA A 329 3.84 8.50 24.68
C ALA A 329 3.19 9.46 23.67
N ALA A 330 2.99 9.01 22.42
CA ALA A 330 2.31 9.77 21.39
C ALA A 330 0.83 10.05 21.75
N ARG A 331 0.10 9.07 22.32
CA ARG A 331 -1.28 9.28 22.80
C ARG A 331 -1.35 10.32 23.91
N ARG A 332 -0.40 10.33 24.86
CA ARG A 332 -0.28 11.38 25.88
C ARG A 332 0.04 12.74 25.28
N ARG A 333 0.95 12.82 24.30
CA ARG A 333 1.27 14.07 23.60
C ARG A 333 0.08 14.61 22.83
N LEU A 334 -0.66 13.75 22.14
CA LEU A 334 -1.89 14.10 21.43
C LEU A 334 -2.92 14.72 22.36
N HIS A 335 -3.06 14.22 23.59
CA HIS A 335 -3.96 14.81 24.58
C HIS A 335 -3.65 16.29 24.84
N VAL A 336 -2.38 16.67 24.95
CA VAL A 336 -1.95 18.07 25.07
C VAL A 336 -2.30 18.87 23.81
N LEU A 337 -2.03 18.31 22.64
CA LEU A 337 -2.29 18.97 21.34
C LEU A 337 -3.78 19.25 21.08
N LEU A 338 -4.69 18.46 21.66
CA LEU A 338 -6.13 18.72 21.55
C LEU A 338 -6.49 20.10 22.11
N TRP A 339 -5.84 20.54 23.19
CA TRP A 339 -6.12 21.85 23.80
C TRP A 339 -5.69 23.03 22.93
N GLU A 340 -4.66 22.86 22.10
CA GLU A 340 -4.22 23.86 21.12
C GLU A 340 -5.15 23.95 19.89
N TYR A 341 -6.05 22.98 19.71
CA TYR A 341 -6.92 22.89 18.53
C TYR A 341 -8.32 23.43 18.81
N PRO A 342 -9.01 24.04 17.81
CA PRO A 342 -10.36 24.55 17.98
C PRO A 342 -11.34 23.48 18.48
N VAL A 343 -12.09 23.79 19.54
CA VAL A 343 -12.98 22.82 20.25
C VAL A 343 -13.89 22.05 19.29
N ARG A 344 -14.48 22.74 18.30
CA ARG A 344 -15.40 22.15 17.31
C ARG A 344 -14.76 21.11 16.39
N ARG A 345 -13.43 21.04 16.33
CA ARG A 345 -12.68 20.11 15.45
C ARG A 345 -11.80 19.12 16.23
N ARG A 346 -11.85 19.14 17.57
CA ARG A 346 -11.06 18.24 18.41
C ARG A 346 -11.43 16.77 18.21
N ASP A 347 -12.71 16.46 18.02
CA ASP A 347 -13.17 15.09 17.73
C ASP A 347 -12.56 14.57 16.42
N THR A 348 -12.62 15.37 15.35
CA THR A 348 -11.98 15.03 14.07
C THR A 348 -10.48 14.79 14.23
N LEU A 349 -9.78 15.70 14.93
CA LEU A 349 -8.34 15.57 15.17
C LEU A 349 -8.01 14.30 15.96
N ALA A 350 -8.73 14.06 17.06
CA ALA A 350 -8.54 12.88 17.90
C ALA A 350 -8.78 11.59 17.11
N THR A 351 -9.90 11.49 16.38
CA THR A 351 -10.25 10.28 15.62
C THR A 351 -9.24 9.98 14.53
N VAL A 352 -8.78 11.00 13.78
CA VAL A 352 -7.75 10.81 12.75
C VAL A 352 -6.41 10.42 13.37
N ALA A 353 -5.94 11.15 14.38
CA ALA A 353 -4.65 10.88 14.99
C ALA A 353 -4.61 9.50 15.66
N HIS A 354 -5.67 9.13 16.39
CA HIS A 354 -5.74 7.80 16.98
C HIS A 354 -5.88 6.68 15.93
N ALA A 355 -6.54 6.91 14.79
CA ALA A 355 -6.52 5.92 13.71
C ALA A 355 -5.10 5.67 13.18
N VAL A 356 -4.28 6.72 13.04
CA VAL A 356 -2.87 6.58 12.66
C VAL A 356 -2.07 5.84 13.74
N LEU A 357 -2.26 6.17 15.01
CA LEU A 357 -1.59 5.49 16.12
C LEU A 357 -1.99 4.01 16.23
N ASP A 358 -3.27 3.69 16.08
CA ASP A 358 -3.78 2.31 16.07
C ASP A 358 -3.20 1.51 14.88
N ARG A 359 -2.93 2.16 13.74
CA ARG A 359 -2.22 1.52 12.62
C ARG A 359 -0.78 1.16 13.00
N ILE A 360 -0.05 2.09 13.60
CA ILE A 360 1.35 1.89 14.02
C ILE A 360 1.45 0.78 15.07
N GLU A 361 0.59 0.83 16.07
CA GLU A 361 0.47 -0.20 17.11
C GLU A 361 0.24 -1.57 16.49
N ARG A 362 -0.68 -1.67 15.54
CA ARG A 362 -1.03 -2.93 14.88
C ARG A 362 0.04 -3.47 13.94
N THR A 363 0.72 -2.60 13.20
CA THR A 363 1.78 -3.04 12.25
C THR A 363 3.09 -3.30 12.95
N GLY A 364 3.29 -2.77 14.17
CA GLY A 364 4.56 -2.79 14.87
C GLY A 364 5.64 -1.94 14.20
N VAL A 365 5.26 -1.01 13.29
CA VAL A 365 6.21 -0.17 12.53
C VAL A 365 5.84 1.30 12.71
N LEU A 366 6.82 2.13 13.07
CA LEU A 366 6.63 3.55 13.37
C LEU A 366 6.22 4.43 12.18
N ARG A 367 6.42 3.92 10.96
CA ARG A 367 6.04 4.56 9.70
C ARG A 367 4.94 3.79 9.01
N VAL A 368 3.81 4.46 8.76
CA VAL A 368 2.64 3.86 8.12
C VAL A 368 2.05 4.74 7.01
N PRO A 369 1.55 4.15 5.91
CA PRO A 369 0.78 4.86 4.90
C PRO A 369 -0.55 5.40 5.44
N VAL A 370 -0.87 6.65 5.06
CA VAL A 370 -2.05 7.42 5.48
C VAL A 370 -2.83 8.02 4.29
N PRO A 371 -3.21 7.23 3.26
CA PRO A 371 -4.07 7.72 2.20
C PRO A 371 -5.43 8.15 2.77
N GLU A 372 -5.89 9.34 2.35
CA GLU A 372 -7.12 9.94 2.86
C GLU A 372 -8.33 9.00 2.71
N ARG A 373 -8.41 8.23 1.63
CA ARG A 373 -9.49 7.25 1.41
C ARG A 373 -9.51 6.13 2.44
N ASN A 374 -8.36 5.61 2.85
CA ASN A 374 -8.33 4.58 3.91
C ASN A 374 -8.59 5.22 5.27
N LEU A 375 -8.21 6.48 5.48
CA LEU A 375 -8.58 7.17 6.71
C LEU A 375 -10.09 7.40 6.80
N VAL A 376 -10.82 7.51 5.69
CA VAL A 376 -12.30 7.44 5.73
C VAL A 376 -12.76 6.10 6.31
N LEU A 377 -12.20 4.98 5.87
CA LEU A 377 -12.54 3.64 6.38
C LEU A 377 -12.24 3.49 7.88
N ASP A 378 -11.11 4.03 8.34
CA ASP A 378 -10.70 3.91 9.74
C ASP A 378 -11.46 4.84 10.68
N THR A 379 -12.01 5.95 10.17
CA THR A 379 -12.54 7.04 11.01
C THR A 379 -14.02 7.30 10.81
N GLY A 380 -14.63 6.83 9.71
CA GLY A 380 -15.98 7.21 9.29
C GLY A 380 -16.10 8.67 8.83
N ILE A 381 -15.02 9.46 8.82
CA ILE A 381 -15.07 10.88 8.47
C ILE A 381 -15.10 11.02 6.95
N ALA A 382 -16.27 11.29 6.38
CA ALA A 382 -16.42 11.50 4.94
C ALA A 382 -15.64 12.72 4.39
N SER A 383 -15.37 13.73 5.23
CA SER A 383 -14.71 14.97 4.81
C SER A 383 -13.19 14.80 4.69
N ARG A 384 -12.72 14.50 3.47
CA ARG A 384 -11.29 14.48 3.11
C ARG A 384 -10.54 15.76 3.48
N PRO A 385 -11.09 16.98 3.27
CA PRO A 385 -10.44 18.20 3.74
C PRO A 385 -10.24 18.25 5.25
N ALA A 386 -11.16 17.69 6.04
CA ALA A 386 -11.04 17.62 7.49
C ALA A 386 -9.95 16.63 7.92
N ILE A 387 -9.89 15.44 7.30
CA ILE A 387 -8.80 14.47 7.49
C ILE A 387 -7.45 15.12 7.17
N ARG A 388 -7.34 15.77 6.01
CA ARG A 388 -6.10 16.46 5.60
C ARG A 388 -5.69 17.57 6.56
N ALA A 389 -6.64 18.34 7.07
CA ALA A 389 -6.38 19.40 8.03
C ALA A 389 -5.88 18.83 9.37
N ALA A 390 -6.42 17.69 9.82
CA ALA A 390 -5.95 16.98 11.00
C ALA A 390 -4.52 16.44 10.80
N LEU A 391 -4.25 15.76 9.68
CA LEU A 391 -2.90 15.25 9.34
C LEU A 391 -1.85 16.37 9.31
N ARG A 392 -2.18 17.51 8.69
CA ARG A 392 -1.28 18.68 8.65
C ARG A 392 -1.04 19.32 10.02
N PHE A 393 -1.98 19.18 10.95
CA PHE A 393 -1.82 19.74 12.29
C PHE A 393 -0.90 18.88 13.15
N ILE A 394 -0.96 17.56 12.99
CA ILE A 394 -0.08 16.62 13.72
C ILE A 394 1.32 16.51 13.10
N ASP A 395 1.49 16.93 11.83
CA ASP A 395 2.79 17.06 11.16
C ASP A 395 3.72 18.04 11.92
N GLY A 396 4.91 17.58 12.27
CA GLY A 396 5.90 18.30 13.08
C GLY A 396 5.58 18.41 14.58
N LYS A 397 4.39 17.97 15.02
CA LYS A 397 3.96 18.06 16.44
C LYS A 397 3.86 16.72 17.15
N LEU A 398 3.33 15.73 16.44
CA LEU A 398 3.18 14.34 16.91
C LEU A 398 4.14 13.40 16.17
N GLY A 399 4.42 13.70 14.90
CA GLY A 399 5.28 12.94 14.00
C GLY A 399 5.45 13.69 12.68
N THR A 400 6.02 13.04 11.67
CA THR A 400 6.31 13.65 10.36
C THR A 400 5.39 13.10 9.28
N LEU A 401 4.79 13.98 8.49
CA LEU A 401 3.98 13.61 7.32
C LEU A 401 4.81 13.70 6.04
N HIS A 402 5.21 12.54 5.52
CA HIS A 402 5.91 12.38 4.24
C HIS A 402 4.93 12.50 3.08
N ARG A 403 5.18 13.48 2.20
CA ARG A 403 4.29 13.87 1.08
C ARG A 403 4.88 13.57 -0.30
N ASP A 404 6.18 13.41 -0.35
CA ASP A 404 7.02 13.06 -1.50
C ASP A 404 6.87 11.61 -1.95
N THR A 405 6.38 10.73 -1.06
CA THR A 405 6.06 9.32 -1.34
C THR A 405 4.91 9.14 -2.33
N LEU A 406 4.08 10.17 -2.56
CA LEU A 406 3.02 10.12 -3.56
C LEU A 406 3.60 10.41 -4.96
N ASN A 407 3.66 9.39 -5.82
CA ASN A 407 4.02 9.56 -7.23
C ASN A 407 2.77 9.65 -8.13
N PRO A 408 2.42 10.83 -8.69
CA PRO A 408 1.24 10.97 -9.54
C PRO A 408 1.35 10.22 -10.88
N ALA A 409 2.57 9.88 -11.33
CA ALA A 409 2.79 9.11 -12.55
C ALA A 409 2.52 7.61 -12.34
N SER A 410 2.60 7.14 -11.09
CA SER A 410 2.35 5.76 -10.68
C SER A 410 1.28 5.73 -9.58
N PRO A 411 0.00 6.02 -9.92
CA PRO A 411 -1.09 6.16 -8.95
C PRO A 411 -1.40 4.87 -8.16
N GLU A 412 -0.89 3.72 -8.62
CA GLU A 412 -1.03 2.41 -7.99
C GLU A 412 -0.07 2.22 -6.80
N THR A 413 1.03 3.00 -6.69
CA THR A 413 2.19 2.66 -5.84
C THR A 413 2.58 3.72 -4.83
N GLY A 414 1.75 4.74 -4.58
CA GLY A 414 2.14 5.86 -3.71
C GLY A 414 1.00 6.43 -2.90
N SER A 415 1.26 6.69 -1.62
CA SER A 415 0.39 7.44 -0.71
C SER A 415 1.22 8.30 0.22
N PHE A 416 0.62 9.31 0.86
CA PHE A 416 1.29 9.99 1.97
C PHE A 416 1.55 9.01 3.10
N GLU A 417 2.66 9.18 3.81
CA GLU A 417 3.02 8.33 4.94
C GLU A 417 3.22 9.18 6.20
N PHE A 418 2.94 8.59 7.35
CA PHE A 418 3.11 9.23 8.64
C PHE A 418 4.09 8.42 9.47
N GLU A 419 5.09 9.10 10.03
CA GLU A 419 6.14 8.51 10.83
C GLU A 419 6.17 9.13 12.24
N LEU A 420 6.13 8.28 13.27
CA LEU A 420 6.44 8.71 14.63
C LEU A 420 7.96 8.74 14.79
N ILE A 421 8.52 9.93 15.02
CA ILE A 421 9.91 10.04 15.45
C ILE A 421 9.94 9.63 16.94
N PRO A 422 10.84 8.71 17.36
CA PRO A 422 10.96 8.34 18.76
C PRO A 422 11.21 9.58 19.63
N ALA A 423 10.65 9.57 20.84
CA ALA A 423 10.99 10.57 21.84
C ALA A 423 12.51 10.54 22.09
N GLN A 424 13.14 11.71 22.14
CA GLN A 424 14.60 11.87 22.25
C GLN A 424 15.18 10.88 23.28
N GLY A 425 16.05 9.98 22.82
CA GLY A 425 16.78 9.04 23.69
C GLY A 425 16.53 7.54 23.46
N THR A 426 15.62 7.14 22.57
CA THR A 426 15.51 5.73 22.14
C THR A 426 16.26 5.51 20.82
N ALA A 427 16.93 4.36 20.69
CA ALA A 427 17.74 4.02 19.53
C ALA A 427 16.92 4.18 18.24
N VAL A 428 17.57 4.69 17.19
CA VAL A 428 16.93 4.88 15.89
C VAL A 428 16.51 3.50 15.38
N LEU A 429 15.23 3.14 15.55
CA LEU A 429 14.65 1.99 14.90
C LEU A 429 14.65 2.27 13.39
N GLU A 430 15.35 1.43 12.64
CA GLU A 430 15.47 1.55 11.19
C GLU A 430 14.07 1.60 10.55
N SER A 431 13.74 2.73 9.92
CA SER A 431 12.44 2.93 9.28
C SER A 431 12.31 1.97 8.11
N SER A 432 11.30 1.08 8.13
CA SER A 432 11.01 0.19 7.00
C SER A 432 10.78 1.00 5.71
N PRO A 433 11.09 0.42 4.53
CA PRO A 433 10.85 1.09 3.24
C PRO A 433 9.38 1.48 3.07
N PRO A 434 9.09 2.53 2.26
CA PRO A 434 7.74 3.03 2.06
C PRO A 434 6.81 1.94 1.53
N ARG A 435 5.59 1.86 2.08
CA ARG A 435 4.59 0.84 1.77
C ARG A 435 3.59 1.38 0.74
N SER A 436 3.22 0.55 -0.23
CA SER A 436 2.37 0.97 -1.36
C SER A 436 0.88 1.10 -0.97
N HIS A 437 0.43 0.42 0.08
CA HIS A 437 -0.97 0.27 0.47
C HIS A 437 -1.17 0.37 1.98
N ALA A 438 -2.27 1.02 2.38
CA ALA A 438 -2.60 1.16 3.79
C ALA A 438 -3.21 -0.12 4.38
N PRO A 439 -2.68 -0.59 5.52
CA PRO A 439 -3.13 -1.83 6.11
C PRO A 439 -4.56 -1.65 6.63
N LEU A 440 -5.46 -2.59 6.31
CA LEU A 440 -6.88 -2.49 6.62
C LEU A 440 -7.14 -2.36 8.13
N PRO A 441 -8.17 -1.60 8.54
CA PRO A 441 -8.55 -1.51 9.95
C PRO A 441 -8.96 -2.91 10.47
N ARG A 442 -8.39 -3.32 11.62
CA ARG A 442 -8.78 -4.58 12.30
C ARG A 442 -10.11 -4.46 13.05
N SER A 443 -10.58 -3.24 13.30
CA SER A 443 -11.77 -2.98 14.11
C SER A 443 -12.50 -1.74 13.58
N SER A 444 -13.74 -1.96 13.16
CA SER A 444 -14.71 -0.93 12.78
C SER A 444 -15.53 -0.41 13.97
N THR A 445 -15.15 -0.83 15.19
CA THR A 445 -15.92 -0.62 16.44
C THR A 445 -16.28 0.84 16.69
N TRP A 446 -15.50 1.79 16.17
CA TRP A 446 -15.73 3.22 16.35
C TRP A 446 -16.75 3.84 15.40
N LEU A 447 -17.04 3.20 14.26
CA LEU A 447 -17.90 3.77 13.21
C LEU A 447 -19.33 4.08 13.68
N PRO A 448 -20.02 3.21 14.44
CA PRO A 448 -21.39 3.49 14.88
C PRO A 448 -21.45 4.45 16.08
N LEU A 449 -20.31 4.78 16.68
CA LEU A 449 -20.26 5.53 17.94
C LEU A 449 -20.23 7.05 17.70
N PRO A 450 -20.77 7.84 18.65
CA PRO A 450 -20.64 9.29 18.61
C PRO A 450 -19.16 9.72 18.54
N PRO A 451 -18.82 10.80 17.80
CA PRO A 451 -17.42 11.24 17.62
C PRO A 451 -16.65 11.47 18.94
N THR A 452 -17.36 11.90 19.99
CA THR A 452 -16.78 12.18 21.31
C THR A 452 -16.50 10.90 22.12
N ALA A 453 -17.11 9.76 21.78
CA ALA A 453 -17.00 8.50 22.52
C ALA A 453 -15.55 8.01 22.58
N ARG A 454 -14.82 8.05 21.45
CA ARG A 454 -13.43 7.57 21.39
C ARG A 454 -12.51 8.34 22.34
N ARG A 455 -12.69 9.66 22.46
CA ARG A 455 -11.91 10.51 23.38
C ARG A 455 -12.18 10.16 24.84
N LEU A 456 -13.46 10.03 25.20
CA LEU A 456 -13.86 9.66 26.58
C LEU A 456 -13.31 8.29 26.97
N TRP A 457 -13.43 7.29 26.08
CA TRP A 457 -12.90 5.95 26.32
C TRP A 457 -11.37 5.96 26.50
N GLN A 458 -10.63 6.71 25.67
CA GLN A 458 -9.19 6.83 25.81
C GLN A 458 -8.77 7.53 27.10
N THR A 459 -9.49 8.57 27.51
CA THR A 459 -9.25 9.24 28.79
C THR A 459 -9.49 8.29 29.95
N LEU A 460 -10.54 7.47 29.92
CA LEU A 460 -10.80 6.44 30.93
C LEU A 460 -9.68 5.39 30.98
N ARG A 461 -9.15 4.97 29.83
CA ARG A 461 -8.01 4.03 29.79
C ARG A 461 -6.72 4.61 30.34
N GLN A 462 -6.48 5.90 30.13
CA GLN A 462 -5.23 6.57 30.53
C GLN A 462 -5.26 7.01 31.99
N ASN A 463 -6.38 7.56 32.45
CA ASN A 463 -6.50 8.19 33.76
C ASN A 463 -7.21 7.31 34.78
N GLY A 464 -7.77 6.18 34.34
CA GLY A 464 -8.56 5.28 35.17
C GLY A 464 -10.02 5.72 35.34
N PRO A 465 -10.76 5.06 36.25
CA PRO A 465 -12.18 5.34 36.48
C PRO A 465 -12.43 6.78 36.93
N SER A 466 -13.51 7.38 36.43
CA SER A 466 -13.81 8.79 36.71
C SER A 466 -15.30 9.10 36.62
N THR A 467 -15.75 10.10 37.37
CA THR A 467 -17.11 10.64 37.24
C THR A 467 -17.22 11.56 36.01
N ILE A 468 -18.44 11.80 35.54
CA ILE A 468 -18.66 12.46 34.25
C ILE A 468 -18.01 13.84 34.10
N ALA A 469 -18.08 14.69 35.13
CA ALA A 469 -17.57 16.06 35.06
C ALA A 469 -16.04 16.15 34.94
N PRO A 470 -15.23 15.50 35.82
CA PRO A 470 -13.79 15.42 35.64
C PRO A 470 -13.42 14.71 34.34
N LEU A 471 -14.13 13.64 33.97
CA LEU A 471 -13.89 12.94 32.71
C LEU A 471 -14.06 13.84 31.49
N CYS A 472 -15.15 14.62 31.39
CA CYS A 472 -15.35 15.54 30.29
C CYS A 472 -14.24 16.59 30.19
N ARG A 473 -13.74 17.10 31.33
CA ARG A 473 -12.60 18.03 31.35
C ARG A 473 -11.34 17.34 30.85
N SER A 474 -10.99 16.19 31.44
CA SER A 474 -9.81 15.40 31.06
C SER A 474 -9.88 14.82 29.65
N ALA A 475 -11.06 14.75 29.02
CA ALA A 475 -11.20 14.39 27.61
C ALA A 475 -11.12 15.60 26.68
N ALA A 476 -10.89 16.81 27.20
CA ALA A 476 -10.78 18.09 26.47
C ALA A 476 -12.07 18.58 25.78
N LEU A 477 -13.25 18.23 26.32
CA LEU A 477 -14.54 18.67 25.77
C LEU A 477 -14.81 20.18 25.99
N PRO A 478 -14.50 20.77 27.17
CA PRO A 478 -14.63 22.22 27.38
C PRO A 478 -13.67 23.03 26.51
N GLU A 479 -13.93 24.32 26.34
CA GLU A 479 -13.09 25.19 25.50
C GLU A 479 -11.66 25.30 26.03
N ARG A 480 -11.48 25.47 27.34
CA ARG A 480 -10.18 25.62 28.02
C ARG A 480 -10.05 24.63 29.17
N LEU A 481 -8.80 24.30 29.53
CA LEU A 481 -8.45 23.28 30.53
C LEU A 481 -9.09 23.54 31.91
N ASN A 482 -9.11 24.80 32.32
CA ASN A 482 -9.58 25.21 33.66
C ASN A 482 -11.06 25.59 33.69
N THR A 483 -11.78 25.49 32.58
CA THR A 483 -13.20 25.83 32.54
C THR A 483 -14.04 24.64 32.99
N PRO A 484 -15.02 24.83 33.90
CA PRO A 484 -15.94 23.76 34.27
C PRO A 484 -16.73 23.27 33.05
N ALA A 485 -17.08 21.98 33.05
CA ALA A 485 -17.91 21.41 31.99
C ALA A 485 -19.30 22.05 32.05
N SER A 486 -19.74 22.65 30.95
CA SER A 486 -21.08 23.25 30.86
C SER A 486 -22.17 22.16 30.88
N PRO A 487 -23.44 22.50 31.17
CA PRO A 487 -24.54 21.55 31.09
C PRO A 487 -24.70 20.89 29.71
N SER A 488 -24.35 21.59 28.62
CA SER A 488 -24.35 20.97 27.28
C SER A 488 -23.22 19.97 27.12
N THR A 489 -22.00 20.29 27.59
CA THR A 489 -20.86 19.36 27.58
C THR A 489 -21.15 18.10 28.37
N LEU A 490 -21.76 18.23 29.56
CA LEU A 490 -22.14 17.09 30.39
C LEU A 490 -23.19 16.22 29.72
N ARG A 491 -24.19 16.80 29.03
CA ARG A 491 -25.17 16.05 28.24
C ARG A 491 -24.52 15.26 27.09
N THR A 492 -23.62 15.90 26.34
CA THR A 492 -22.86 15.22 25.26
C THR A 492 -21.99 14.09 25.81
N GLY A 493 -21.31 14.34 26.93
CA GLY A 493 -20.51 13.33 27.63
C GLY A 493 -21.35 12.14 28.06
N ARG A 494 -22.51 12.39 28.68
CA ARG A 494 -23.42 11.34 29.16
C ARG A 494 -23.97 10.50 28.01
N SER A 495 -24.41 11.14 26.93
CA SER A 495 -24.89 10.46 25.72
C SER A 495 -23.80 9.55 25.13
N SER A 496 -22.57 10.06 25.03
CA SER A 496 -21.44 9.30 24.49
C SER A 496 -21.01 8.14 25.40
N LEU A 497 -21.05 8.32 26.73
CA LEU A 497 -20.78 7.25 27.71
C LEU A 497 -21.86 6.17 27.70
N THR A 498 -23.11 6.56 27.52
CA THR A 498 -24.23 5.61 27.36
C THR A 498 -24.06 4.78 26.10
N ALA A 499 -23.66 5.40 24.99
CA ALA A 499 -23.34 4.68 23.75
C ALA A 499 -22.13 3.73 23.92
N LEU A 500 -21.09 4.15 24.65
CA LEU A 500 -19.95 3.27 24.99
C LEU A 500 -20.38 2.08 25.84
N ALA A 501 -21.28 2.26 26.82
CA ALA A 501 -21.80 1.17 27.62
C ALA A 501 -22.65 0.20 26.81
N ALA A 502 -23.53 0.70 25.94
CA ALA A 502 -24.30 -0.14 25.02
C ALA A 502 -23.39 -0.94 24.09
N ALA A 503 -22.25 -0.37 23.68
CA ALA A 503 -21.23 -1.06 22.89
C ALA A 503 -20.35 -2.03 23.70
N GLY A 504 -20.53 -2.11 25.03
CA GLY A 504 -19.73 -2.93 25.95
C GLY A 504 -18.36 -2.33 26.31
N LEU A 505 -18.05 -1.11 25.85
CA LEU A 505 -16.74 -0.45 25.99
C LEU A 505 -16.58 0.43 27.25
N ALA A 506 -17.66 0.66 27.99
CA ALA A 506 -17.62 1.32 29.28
C ALA A 506 -18.60 0.69 30.25
N LEU A 507 -18.32 0.81 31.54
CA LEU A 507 -19.23 0.45 32.62
C LEU A 507 -19.43 1.66 33.53
N CYS A 508 -20.62 1.77 34.10
CA CYS A 508 -20.95 2.74 35.14
C CYS A 508 -21.30 1.96 36.40
N ASP A 509 -20.67 2.30 37.53
CA ASP A 509 -21.05 1.76 38.83
C ASP A 509 -22.23 2.54 39.44
N ASP A 510 -22.74 2.03 40.57
CA ASP A 510 -23.86 2.63 41.31
C ASP A 510 -23.52 4.03 41.88
N ALA A 511 -22.23 4.34 42.03
CA ALA A 511 -21.75 5.65 42.46
C ALA A 511 -21.66 6.68 41.31
N GLY A 512 -21.93 6.26 40.07
CA GLY A 512 -21.84 7.12 38.88
C GLY A 512 -20.41 7.29 38.34
N THR A 513 -19.50 6.41 38.73
CA THR A 513 -18.12 6.33 38.22
C THR A 513 -18.09 5.47 36.97
N TRP A 514 -17.44 5.99 35.93
CA TRP A 514 -17.28 5.31 34.66
C TRP A 514 -15.90 4.67 34.56
N SER A 515 -15.82 3.46 34.03
CA SER A 515 -14.56 2.74 33.75
C SER A 515 -14.54 2.21 32.32
N ALA A 516 -13.37 2.21 31.67
CA ALA A 516 -13.22 1.62 30.34
C ALA A 516 -13.11 0.10 30.40
N THR A 517 -13.68 -0.57 29.42
CA THR A 517 -13.55 -2.01 29.17
C THR A 517 -12.99 -2.26 27.77
N SER A 518 -12.56 -3.50 27.51
CA SER A 518 -11.97 -3.91 26.23
C SER A 518 -12.83 -4.92 25.46
N THR A 519 -13.93 -5.40 26.06
CA THR A 519 -14.83 -6.40 25.47
C THR A 519 -15.94 -5.68 24.71
N VAL A 520 -16.08 -5.95 23.41
CA VAL A 520 -17.13 -5.35 22.59
C VAL A 520 -18.39 -6.22 22.64
N ALA A 521 -19.57 -5.61 22.81
CA ALA A 521 -20.84 -6.32 22.75
C ALA A 521 -21.05 -6.94 21.35
N PRO A 522 -21.53 -8.21 21.24
CA PRO A 522 -21.69 -8.89 19.95
C PRO A 522 -22.58 -8.15 18.95
N GLU A 523 -23.67 -7.54 19.44
CA GLU A 523 -24.60 -6.75 18.62
C GLU A 523 -23.91 -5.51 18.02
N HIS A 524 -23.14 -4.79 18.83
CA HIS A 524 -22.36 -3.63 18.38
C HIS A 524 -21.26 -4.03 17.39
N ALA A 525 -20.59 -5.16 17.63
CA ALA A 525 -19.58 -5.67 16.71
C ALA A 525 -20.17 -5.98 15.32
N THR A 526 -21.41 -6.49 15.29
CA THR A 526 -22.15 -6.77 14.04
C THR A 526 -22.52 -5.49 13.31
N ALA A 527 -23.15 -4.52 14.00
CA ALA A 527 -23.50 -3.22 13.40
C ALA A 527 -22.27 -2.44 12.89
N ALA A 528 -21.15 -2.53 13.62
CA ALA A 528 -19.87 -1.95 13.22
C ALA A 528 -19.31 -2.60 11.95
N ALA A 529 -19.47 -3.93 11.77
CA ALA A 529 -19.04 -4.62 10.56
C ALA A 529 -19.88 -4.18 9.35
N GLU A 530 -21.20 -4.07 9.49
CA GLU A 530 -22.10 -3.64 8.42
C GLU A 530 -21.83 -2.21 7.94
N GLU A 531 -21.55 -1.28 8.87
CA GLU A 531 -21.15 0.09 8.50
C GLU A 531 -19.79 0.11 7.79
N ALA A 532 -18.85 -0.74 8.21
CA ALA A 532 -17.56 -0.86 7.55
C ALA A 532 -17.67 -1.39 6.13
N ASP A 533 -18.49 -2.42 5.92
CA ASP A 533 -18.72 -3.00 4.59
C ASP A 533 -19.34 -1.95 3.64
N ARG A 534 -20.28 -1.13 4.12
CA ARG A 534 -20.86 -0.01 3.35
C ARG A 534 -19.81 1.04 2.95
N LEU A 535 -18.94 1.43 3.88
CA LEU A 535 -17.86 2.37 3.58
C LEU A 535 -16.80 1.76 2.65
N GLU A 536 -16.49 0.47 2.81
CA GLU A 536 -15.57 -0.28 1.95
C GLU A 536 -16.08 -0.29 0.50
N GLU A 537 -17.36 -0.58 0.28
CA GLU A 537 -18.00 -0.54 -1.04
C GLU A 537 -17.92 0.86 -1.69
N GLN A 538 -18.27 1.92 -0.94
CA GLN A 538 -18.20 3.30 -1.43
C GLN A 538 -16.76 3.67 -1.85
N ILE A 539 -15.79 3.37 -1.00
CA ILE A 539 -14.39 3.72 -1.23
C ILE A 539 -13.80 2.88 -2.37
N ASP A 540 -14.21 1.62 -2.52
CA ASP A 540 -13.80 0.76 -3.63
C ASP A 540 -14.32 1.29 -4.97
N ALA A 541 -15.58 1.73 -5.02
CA ALA A 541 -16.14 2.39 -6.21
C ALA A 541 -15.33 3.65 -6.58
N GLU A 542 -14.96 4.48 -5.60
CA GLU A 542 -14.11 5.65 -5.86
C GLU A 542 -12.71 5.29 -6.35
N ARG A 543 -12.09 4.24 -5.78
CA ARG A 543 -10.76 3.76 -6.20
C ARG A 543 -10.81 3.23 -7.63
N GLN A 544 -11.85 2.46 -7.97
CA GLN A 544 -12.07 2.00 -9.33
C GLN A 544 -12.23 3.17 -10.30
N ALA A 545 -13.04 4.18 -9.96
CA ALA A 545 -13.19 5.39 -10.78
C ALA A 545 -11.86 6.15 -10.97
N TYR A 546 -11.03 6.20 -9.93
CA TYR A 546 -9.69 6.79 -9.98
C TYR A 546 -8.73 5.99 -10.88
N ARG A 547 -8.69 4.66 -10.73
CA ARG A 547 -7.82 3.74 -11.50
C ARG A 547 -8.20 3.66 -12.97
N GLN A 548 -9.49 3.61 -13.27
CA GLN A 548 -10.01 3.59 -14.64
C GLN A 548 -9.74 4.89 -15.40
N ARG A 549 -9.12 5.90 -14.76
CA ARG A 549 -8.82 7.21 -15.33
C ARG A 549 -9.99 7.68 -16.18
N GLN A 550 -11.20 7.78 -15.61
CA GLN A 550 -12.34 8.38 -16.33
C GLN A 550 -11.91 9.77 -16.81
N SER A 551 -11.46 9.80 -18.06
CA SER A 551 -10.48 10.77 -18.54
C SER A 551 -11.14 12.10 -18.83
N GLY A 552 -12.46 12.09 -19.04
CA GLY A 552 -13.30 13.27 -19.15
C GLY A 552 -13.57 13.93 -17.80
N THR A 553 -14.06 13.19 -16.81
CA THR A 553 -14.54 13.73 -15.52
C THR A 553 -13.41 14.14 -14.59
N TRP A 554 -12.35 13.34 -14.42
CA TRP A 554 -11.23 13.71 -13.54
C TRP A 554 -10.41 14.87 -14.11
N ALA A 555 -10.12 14.86 -15.41
CA ALA A 555 -9.42 15.98 -16.04
C ALA A 555 -10.27 17.26 -16.04
N ALA A 556 -11.59 17.16 -16.20
CA ALA A 556 -12.51 18.30 -16.06
C ALA A 556 -12.58 18.80 -14.61
N GLN A 557 -12.69 17.91 -13.62
CA GLN A 557 -12.71 18.28 -12.19
C GLN A 557 -11.37 18.89 -11.75
N ARG A 558 -10.23 18.34 -12.18
CA ARG A 558 -8.90 18.90 -11.95
C ARG A 558 -8.75 20.28 -12.59
N ARG A 559 -9.20 20.45 -13.85
CA ARG A 559 -9.23 21.77 -14.50
C ARG A 559 -10.11 22.76 -13.73
N ARG A 560 -11.31 22.36 -13.30
CA ARG A 560 -12.21 23.18 -12.48
C ARG A 560 -11.59 23.57 -11.13
N ALA A 561 -10.93 22.64 -10.45
CA ALA A 561 -10.25 22.90 -9.18
C ALA A 561 -9.09 23.89 -9.35
N LEU A 562 -8.23 23.68 -10.36
CA LEU A 562 -7.14 24.60 -10.68
C LEU A 562 -7.65 25.99 -11.10
N ALA A 563 -8.74 26.06 -11.87
CA ALA A 563 -9.38 27.32 -12.24
C ALA A 563 -9.96 28.04 -11.01
N LYS A 564 -10.59 27.31 -10.08
CA LYS A 564 -11.11 27.87 -8.82
C LYS A 564 -10.01 28.40 -7.92
N ASP A 565 -8.91 27.65 -7.76
CA ASP A 565 -7.75 28.09 -6.98
C ASP A 565 -7.06 29.30 -7.63
N HIS A 566 -6.94 29.31 -8.97
CA HIS A 566 -6.42 30.46 -9.69
C HIS A 566 -7.33 31.69 -9.55
N ALA A 567 -8.65 31.52 -9.62
CA ALA A 567 -9.60 32.60 -9.40
C ALA A 567 -9.54 33.15 -7.97
N ARG A 568 -9.35 32.28 -6.96
CA ARG A 568 -9.13 32.71 -5.57
C ARG A 568 -7.82 33.48 -5.43
N TYR A 569 -6.73 32.96 -6.00
CA TYR A 569 -5.44 33.65 -6.00
C TYR A 569 -5.55 35.01 -6.69
N LYS A 570 -6.18 35.07 -7.85
CA LYS A 570 -6.40 36.31 -8.60
C LYS A 570 -7.26 37.29 -7.82
N GLY A 571 -8.38 36.85 -7.25
CA GLY A 571 -9.21 37.69 -6.40
C GLY A 571 -8.44 38.26 -5.22
N TRP A 572 -7.64 37.45 -4.54
CA TRP A 572 -6.74 37.94 -3.49
C TRP A 572 -5.68 38.93 -4.04
N TRP A 573 -5.04 38.60 -5.15
CA TRP A 573 -4.02 39.45 -5.77
C TRP A 573 -4.57 40.81 -6.20
N ASP A 574 -5.79 40.83 -6.74
CA ASP A 574 -6.47 42.04 -7.19
C ASP A 574 -6.94 42.92 -6.01
N THR A 575 -7.11 42.34 -4.81
CA THR A 575 -7.39 43.11 -3.58
C THR A 575 -6.15 43.78 -2.96
N LEU A 576 -4.93 43.46 -3.43
CA LEU A 576 -3.72 44.07 -2.91
C LEU A 576 -3.49 45.48 -3.49
N PRO A 577 -3.02 46.45 -2.69
CA PRO A 577 -2.58 47.75 -3.20
C PRO A 577 -1.47 47.60 -4.25
N GLU A 578 -1.41 48.53 -5.20
CA GLU A 578 -0.43 48.48 -6.31
C GLU A 578 1.03 48.48 -5.82
N GLU A 579 1.34 49.28 -4.81
CA GLU A 579 2.67 49.31 -4.19
C GLU A 579 3.07 47.95 -3.62
N GLU A 580 2.12 47.25 -3.02
CA GLU A 580 2.33 45.95 -2.39
C GLU A 580 2.45 44.82 -3.43
N ARG A 581 1.71 44.93 -4.55
CA ARG A 581 1.93 44.06 -5.72
C ARG A 581 3.33 44.25 -6.29
N ARG A 582 3.75 45.51 -6.48
CA ARG A 582 5.09 45.85 -7.00
C ARG A 582 6.20 45.32 -6.08
N LYS A 583 6.09 45.52 -4.77
CA LYS A 583 7.05 44.96 -3.78
C LYS A 583 7.17 43.45 -3.88
N ARG A 584 6.05 42.74 -4.03
CA ARG A 584 6.04 41.28 -4.19
C ARG A 584 6.62 40.82 -5.52
N GLU A 585 6.30 41.52 -6.62
CA GLU A 585 6.87 41.25 -7.94
C GLU A 585 8.39 41.46 -7.94
N GLU A 586 8.87 42.55 -7.36
CA GLU A 586 10.31 42.81 -7.17
C GLU A 586 10.97 41.73 -6.31
N HIS A 587 10.33 41.32 -5.20
CA HIS A 587 10.84 40.27 -4.33
C HIS A 587 11.00 38.95 -5.10
N HIS A 588 9.99 38.54 -5.86
CA HIS A 588 10.04 37.32 -6.67
C HIS A 588 11.03 37.42 -7.83
N ALA A 589 11.15 38.59 -8.48
CA ALA A 589 12.13 38.83 -9.52
C ALA A 589 13.56 38.73 -8.99
N ARG A 590 13.85 39.35 -7.83
CA ARG A 590 15.16 39.24 -7.16
C ARG A 590 15.44 37.81 -6.70
N ALA A 591 14.46 37.13 -6.12
CA ALA A 591 14.61 35.73 -5.71
C ALA A 591 14.93 34.83 -6.91
N PHE A 592 14.28 35.05 -8.05
CA PHE A 592 14.56 34.34 -9.30
C PHE A 592 15.97 34.63 -9.82
N GLN A 593 16.38 35.90 -9.84
CA GLN A 593 17.70 36.31 -10.32
C GLN A 593 18.86 35.75 -9.48
N ARG A 594 18.64 35.55 -8.17
CA ARG A 594 19.62 34.93 -7.26
C ARG A 594 19.82 33.43 -7.48
N LEU A 595 18.92 32.76 -8.19
CA LEU A 595 19.07 31.34 -8.48
C LEU A 595 20.19 31.12 -9.51
N PRO A 596 20.98 30.04 -9.39
CA PRO A 596 21.86 29.59 -10.46
C PRO A 596 21.10 29.39 -11.77
N LEU A 597 21.76 29.61 -12.92
CA LEU A 597 21.10 29.55 -14.23
C LEU A 597 20.40 28.20 -14.51
N THR A 598 20.97 27.09 -14.03
CA THR A 598 20.34 25.76 -14.11
C THR A 598 19.06 25.66 -13.28
N ALA A 599 19.02 26.26 -12.09
CA ALA A 599 17.83 26.34 -11.25
C ALA A 599 16.78 27.30 -11.83
N GLN A 600 17.21 28.40 -12.46
CA GLN A 600 16.32 29.29 -13.23
C GLN A 600 15.66 28.55 -14.40
N GLU A 601 16.42 27.76 -15.15
CA GLU A 601 15.93 26.93 -16.25
C GLU A 601 14.91 25.88 -15.76
N ALA A 602 15.25 25.16 -14.69
CA ALA A 602 14.39 24.15 -14.08
C ALA A 602 13.07 24.77 -13.58
N LEU A 603 13.13 25.93 -12.94
CA LEU A 603 11.94 26.63 -12.44
C LEU A 603 11.04 27.11 -13.59
N LYS A 604 11.61 27.70 -14.66
CA LYS A 604 10.85 28.08 -15.87
C LYS A 604 10.17 26.86 -16.49
N ALA A 605 10.89 25.75 -16.62
CA ALA A 605 10.34 24.51 -17.16
C ALA A 605 9.25 23.91 -16.28
N GLN A 606 9.40 23.94 -14.95
CA GLN A 606 8.41 23.47 -14.00
C GLN A 606 7.11 24.28 -14.09
N ILE A 607 7.22 25.62 -14.17
CA ILE A 607 6.06 26.51 -14.28
C ILE A 607 5.33 26.27 -15.61
N ALA A 608 6.04 26.21 -16.74
CA ALA A 608 5.44 25.92 -18.04
C ALA A 608 4.79 24.53 -18.08
N THR A 609 5.46 23.50 -17.56
CA THR A 609 4.91 22.12 -17.47
C THR A 609 3.63 22.09 -16.63
N ARG A 610 3.58 22.84 -15.52
CA ARG A 610 2.37 22.95 -14.68
C ARG A 610 1.20 23.55 -15.46
N ARG A 611 1.46 24.55 -16.30
CA ARG A 611 0.44 25.21 -17.15
C ARG A 611 -0.04 24.29 -18.28
N THR A 612 0.88 23.64 -18.99
CA THR A 612 0.52 22.63 -19.99
C THR A 612 -0.30 21.50 -19.37
N GLY A 613 0.09 21.04 -18.19
CA GLY A 613 -0.69 20.07 -17.40
C GLY A 613 -2.06 20.57 -16.94
N ALA A 614 -2.32 21.88 -16.97
CA ALA A 614 -3.62 22.51 -16.71
C ALA A 614 -4.43 22.75 -18.00
N GLY A 615 -3.90 22.37 -19.18
CA GLY A 615 -4.52 22.57 -20.48
C GLY A 615 -4.25 23.94 -21.11
N ILE A 616 -3.31 24.72 -20.56
CA ILE A 616 -2.91 26.00 -21.14
C ILE A 616 -1.85 25.72 -22.21
N ASN A 617 -2.12 26.12 -23.44
CA ASN A 617 -1.16 26.07 -24.54
C ASN A 617 -0.12 27.19 -24.35
N GLU A 618 1.14 26.81 -24.08
CA GLU A 618 2.21 27.76 -23.73
C GLU A 618 2.58 28.71 -24.89
N PRO A 619 2.65 28.27 -26.17
CA PRO A 619 2.77 29.18 -27.32
C PRO A 619 1.66 30.24 -27.40
N VAL A 620 0.39 29.85 -27.24
CA VAL A 620 -0.75 30.77 -27.29
C VAL A 620 -0.70 31.75 -26.12
N ARG A 621 -0.36 31.28 -24.91
CA ARG A 621 -0.16 32.15 -23.74
C ARG A 621 0.96 33.15 -23.99
N TYR A 622 2.09 32.71 -24.55
CA TYR A 622 3.23 33.57 -24.84
C TYR A 622 2.88 34.65 -25.88
N ALA A 623 2.14 34.29 -26.93
CA ALA A 623 1.63 35.25 -27.91
C ALA A 623 0.73 36.30 -27.26
N ARG A 624 -0.27 35.88 -26.47
CA ARG A 624 -1.16 36.80 -25.74
C ARG A 624 -0.42 37.70 -24.77
N TRP A 625 0.57 37.17 -24.04
CA TRP A 625 1.40 37.99 -23.15
C TRP A 625 2.20 39.04 -23.93
N ARG A 626 2.69 38.72 -25.12
CA ARG A 626 3.36 39.71 -25.97
C ARG A 626 2.40 40.78 -26.47
N GLU A 627 1.16 40.41 -26.80
CA GLU A 627 0.11 41.36 -27.22
C GLU A 627 -0.30 42.32 -26.10
N THR A 628 -0.17 41.91 -24.83
CA THR A 628 -0.49 42.79 -23.67
C THR A 628 0.57 43.85 -23.37
N LEU A 629 1.75 43.79 -24.00
CA LEU A 629 2.83 44.77 -23.75
C LEU A 629 2.71 45.94 -24.73
N SER A 630 2.78 47.17 -24.21
CA SER A 630 2.85 48.37 -25.06
C SER A 630 4.21 48.44 -25.78
N PRO A 631 4.32 49.15 -26.92
CA PRO A 631 5.61 49.36 -27.60
C PRO A 631 6.68 49.94 -26.67
N ASP A 632 6.31 50.90 -25.82
CA ASP A 632 7.22 51.54 -24.85
C ASP A 632 7.69 50.55 -23.78
N GLU A 633 6.81 49.68 -23.29
CA GLU A 633 7.15 48.65 -22.31
C GLU A 633 8.06 47.58 -22.92
N VAL A 634 7.83 47.21 -24.19
CA VAL A 634 8.72 46.31 -24.93
C VAL A 634 10.10 46.93 -25.08
N LEU A 635 10.18 48.21 -25.45
CA LEU A 635 11.45 48.92 -25.59
C LEU A 635 12.20 48.98 -24.25
N LEU A 636 11.55 49.43 -23.18
CA LEU A 636 12.13 49.51 -21.84
C LEU A 636 12.70 48.16 -21.39
N ARG A 637 11.88 47.10 -21.43
CA ARG A 637 12.29 45.74 -21.05
C ARG A 637 13.42 45.20 -21.92
N THR A 638 13.47 45.59 -23.20
CA THR A 638 14.54 45.15 -24.11
C THR A 638 15.85 45.83 -23.76
N THR A 639 15.84 47.15 -23.53
CA THR A 639 17.02 47.93 -23.13
C THR A 639 17.59 47.45 -21.80
N GLU A 640 16.74 47.26 -20.78
CA GLU A 640 17.16 46.75 -19.46
C GLU A 640 17.79 45.35 -19.57
N ARG A 641 17.19 44.46 -20.37
CA ARG A 641 17.71 43.11 -20.57
C ARG A 641 19.00 43.09 -21.37
N ALA A 642 19.14 43.98 -22.36
CA ALA A 642 20.36 44.11 -23.14
C ALA A 642 21.53 44.58 -22.28
N ALA A 643 21.31 45.60 -21.44
CA ALA A 643 22.31 46.08 -20.49
C ALA A 643 22.69 44.99 -19.47
N ALA A 644 21.70 44.30 -18.88
CA ALA A 644 21.95 43.23 -17.93
C ALA A 644 22.68 42.03 -18.57
N PHE A 645 22.39 41.71 -19.83
CA PHE A 645 23.07 40.64 -20.56
C PHE A 645 24.52 41.02 -20.92
N ALA A 646 24.76 42.26 -21.35
CA ALA A 646 26.09 42.77 -21.65
C ALA A 646 27.01 42.77 -20.42
N ALA A 647 26.45 42.97 -19.22
CA ALA A 647 27.19 42.91 -17.95
C ALA A 647 27.59 41.49 -17.51
N LEU A 648 27.09 40.43 -18.17
CA LEU A 648 27.45 39.05 -17.83
C LEU A 648 28.82 38.67 -18.45
N PRO A 649 29.65 37.87 -17.76
CA PRO A 649 30.82 37.24 -18.34
C PRO A 649 30.47 36.39 -19.57
N GLY A 650 31.36 36.35 -20.57
CA GLY A 650 31.13 35.64 -21.85
C GLY A 650 30.60 34.20 -21.74
N PRO A 651 31.12 33.34 -20.85
CA PRO A 651 30.57 32.00 -20.65
C PRO A 651 29.12 31.99 -20.14
N LEU A 652 28.75 32.94 -19.27
CA LEU A 652 27.39 33.07 -18.75
C LEU A 652 26.42 33.64 -19.79
N GLN A 653 26.89 34.49 -20.70
CA GLN A 653 26.11 34.94 -21.86
C GLN A 653 25.71 33.75 -22.74
N GLN A 654 26.66 32.89 -23.09
CA GLN A 654 26.42 31.68 -23.89
C GLN A 654 25.48 30.69 -23.19
N ALA A 655 25.70 30.45 -21.90
CA ALA A 655 24.84 29.58 -21.12
C ALA A 655 23.39 30.11 -21.06
N THR A 656 23.21 31.43 -20.95
CA THR A 656 21.89 32.08 -20.91
C THR A 656 21.15 31.97 -22.25
N ILE A 657 21.86 32.15 -23.37
CA ILE A 657 21.32 31.92 -24.72
C ILE A 657 20.86 30.47 -24.87
N ALA A 658 21.74 29.52 -24.57
CA ALA A 658 21.46 28.10 -24.69
C ALA A 658 20.28 27.65 -23.80
N SER A 659 20.17 28.20 -22.59
CA SER A 659 19.04 27.95 -21.68
C SER A 659 17.70 28.42 -22.28
N TRP A 660 17.69 29.60 -22.89
CA TRP A 660 16.50 30.12 -23.57
C TRP A 660 16.14 29.31 -24.83
N GLU A 661 17.12 28.90 -25.62
CA GLU A 661 16.90 28.05 -26.80
C GLU A 661 16.30 26.70 -26.42
N ARG A 662 16.85 26.02 -25.39
CA ARG A 662 16.28 24.78 -24.84
C ARG A 662 14.84 24.99 -24.36
N HIS A 663 14.57 26.10 -23.68
CA HIS A 663 13.21 26.39 -23.22
C HIS A 663 12.23 26.61 -24.38
N ARG A 664 12.64 27.35 -25.42
CA ARG A 664 11.80 27.57 -26.62
C ARG A 664 11.54 26.26 -27.36
N ALA A 665 12.58 25.45 -27.58
CA ALA A 665 12.47 24.15 -28.24
C ALA A 665 11.53 23.21 -27.47
N ARG A 666 11.64 23.19 -26.13
CA ARG A 666 10.81 22.34 -25.27
C ARG A 666 9.31 22.67 -25.32
N PHE A 667 8.94 23.93 -25.51
CA PHE A 667 7.54 24.38 -25.44
C PHE A 667 7.01 24.97 -26.76
N GLY A 668 7.77 24.89 -27.86
CA GLY A 668 7.35 25.39 -29.17
C GLY A 668 7.18 26.90 -29.25
N LEU A 669 7.98 27.68 -28.51
CA LEU A 669 7.89 29.14 -28.52
C LEU A 669 8.58 29.72 -29.77
N PRO A 670 8.05 30.82 -30.35
CA PRO A 670 8.65 31.43 -31.54
C PRO A 670 10.05 31.96 -31.25
N ALA A 671 10.97 31.74 -32.18
CA ALA A 671 12.28 32.36 -32.15
C ALA A 671 12.15 33.89 -32.30
N PRO A 672 13.03 34.69 -31.68
CA PRO A 672 13.09 36.12 -31.92
C PRO A 672 13.34 36.34 -33.42
N SER A 673 12.49 37.14 -34.06
CA SER A 673 12.71 37.57 -35.43
C SER A 673 14.00 38.37 -35.47
N ARG A 674 15.00 37.93 -36.24
CA ARG A 674 16.22 38.70 -36.50
C ARG A 674 15.98 39.97 -37.32
N SER A 675 14.75 40.17 -37.81
CA SER A 675 14.33 41.34 -38.55
C SER A 675 13.75 42.40 -37.61
N ARG A 676 14.28 43.63 -37.74
CA ARG A 676 13.86 44.89 -37.10
C ARG A 676 14.52 45.26 -35.76
N ILE A 677 15.86 45.27 -35.74
CA ILE A 677 16.62 46.35 -35.08
C ILE A 677 17.71 46.74 -36.08
N GLN A 678 17.41 47.70 -36.95
CA GLN A 678 18.42 48.36 -37.75
C GLN A 678 19.17 49.31 -36.78
N PRO A 679 20.50 49.20 -36.63
CA PRO A 679 21.24 50.22 -35.89
C PRO A 679 20.96 51.59 -36.55
N PRO A 680 20.86 52.69 -35.80
CA PRO A 680 20.74 54.01 -36.41
C PRO A 680 21.93 54.19 -37.37
N GLU A 681 21.67 54.60 -38.61
CA GLU A 681 22.72 54.80 -39.59
C GLU A 681 23.77 55.79 -39.06
N PRO A 682 25.07 55.53 -39.26
CA PRO A 682 26.09 56.50 -38.94
C PRO A 682 25.86 57.74 -39.80
N GLY A 683 25.68 58.90 -39.16
CA GLY A 683 25.65 60.19 -39.85
C GLY A 683 26.93 60.41 -40.68
N PRO A 684 26.88 61.28 -41.71
CA PRO A 684 27.98 61.42 -42.66
C PRO A 684 29.25 61.90 -41.95
N GLN A 685 30.27 61.06 -41.96
CA GLN A 685 31.62 61.40 -41.51
C GLN A 685 32.29 62.32 -42.55
N PRO A 686 33.00 63.38 -42.12
CA PRO A 686 33.60 64.35 -43.04
C PRO A 686 34.76 63.74 -43.82
N THR A 687 34.79 64.03 -45.11
CA THR A 687 35.90 63.74 -46.02
C THR A 687 37.13 64.53 -45.60
N PHE A 688 38.23 63.86 -45.27
CA PHE A 688 39.56 64.49 -45.25
C PHE A 688 40.48 63.77 -46.24
N VAL A 689 40.91 64.55 -47.24
CA VAL A 689 41.88 64.20 -48.27
C VAL A 689 43.29 64.17 -47.66
N GLN A 690 44.11 63.25 -48.18
CA GLN A 690 45.55 63.01 -48.00
C GLN A 690 46.40 64.16 -47.41
N GLN A 691 47.36 63.82 -46.55
CA GLN A 691 48.80 63.91 -46.88
C GLN A 691 49.76 63.27 -45.83
N ALA A 692 50.58 62.33 -46.33
CA ALA A 692 52.00 62.03 -46.11
C ALA A 692 52.68 61.94 -44.71
N LEU A 693 53.13 60.69 -44.39
CA LEU A 693 54.49 60.21 -44.03
C LEU A 693 55.21 60.73 -42.74
N PRO A 694 56.26 60.05 -42.20
CA PRO A 694 56.62 58.62 -42.11
C PRO A 694 57.12 58.15 -40.70
N VAL A 695 57.35 56.83 -40.60
CA VAL A 695 57.97 55.92 -39.57
C VAL A 695 59.40 56.41 -39.14
N PRO A 696 60.08 56.09 -37.98
CA PRO A 696 60.23 54.75 -37.33
C PRO A 696 60.51 54.63 -35.79
N GLU A 697 60.60 53.35 -35.37
CA GLU A 697 61.47 52.74 -34.32
C GLU A 697 61.05 52.55 -32.82
N LEU A 698 61.11 51.27 -32.43
CA LEU A 698 61.68 50.63 -31.22
C LEU A 698 61.14 50.85 -29.79
N LEU A 699 60.87 49.68 -29.18
CA LEU A 699 61.26 49.21 -27.83
C LEU A 699 60.50 49.63 -26.56
N ALA A 700 59.97 48.56 -25.92
CA ALA A 700 60.30 48.09 -24.58
C ALA A 700 59.51 48.57 -23.34
N THR A 701 59.04 47.51 -22.63
CA THR A 701 59.14 47.27 -21.17
C THR A 701 58.25 47.98 -20.15
N THR A 702 57.57 47.10 -19.39
CA THR A 702 57.40 47.06 -17.91
C THR A 702 56.55 48.10 -17.19
N GLY A 703 55.72 47.60 -16.28
CA GLY A 703 55.81 48.07 -14.89
C GLY A 703 54.50 48.07 -14.10
N VAL A 704 54.45 47.14 -13.13
CA VAL A 704 53.59 47.05 -11.92
C VAL A 704 52.17 46.52 -12.11
#